data_AF-A9AY82-F1
#
_entry.id   AF-A9AY82-F1
#
_cell.length_a   1.000
_cell.length_b   1.000
_cell.length_c   1.000
_cell.angle_alpha   90.00
_cell.angle_beta   90.00
_cell.angle_gamma   90.00
#
_symmetry.space_group_name_H-M   'P 1'
#
loop_
_entity.id
_entity.type
_entity.pdbx_description
1 polymer ?
#
loop_
_entity_poly.entity_id
_entity_poly.type
_entity_poly.pdbx_seq_one_letter_code
_entity_poly.pdbx_strand_id
1 'polypeptide(L)'
;MTFSDEQVSAVSERWMRLDLHIHTPASEDYAEPEVSYLDILRAAAAHQLDIIAFTDHNTIRGYEQFRDELALLERFVQADRCTPEERERYGEYQQLLAQLTVLPGFEFTSHYGSHILALFAPTTPLSVLEAVLLQLGIPAQELKAGSCSISNTKHVTEAYEIIHRAGGIVIAAHVNAHAGVVSESIRFGNSGQSRVAATQSPYLHALEFVHFYASHESYLSPNFYNGQHTYYERPMFCIQGSDAHRISRADADDPESKKVYGVGDRYFEALLPEASFDALKALFNSKQIDKVRVPRRDQKQWEIDNVRLNGDSRHLIARPATEEYLAQAWHDIAALANADGGVLLIGTDGEQTVSPTVISEQIKHLVAQHLDPQPSLSLELMQYQERDVVRVEVKTDELPPYVASNGTVYVRRDDQTHVANREELLQLARRALVRSTMSPLDNGEDLELPRSGVEIVSEQKRNAVWTYEVRDLRTTTGVERDRAQGLWAYAIARHEELRDAKIDLNEDVRWYGRLGVWRTFQQGNRTKYDLIHRDASGVIDHIFYGVSEWGLGEGWRSLLGINDNFGVDLNVNDDHAPISTPRGFTAPIDDEQTDGEDDWMPWGDRKYRWKGRGGLWRIYGNDEKIRFDLAMKNKEDEDFQTFNDVTRAKLTEAWLNLIRVKPPTTGIEVVAMEESDFGRSFRFRNLRSGEVSDPWRDQDLEQGTVREYAARMFLEDLPIDEASVRWWGNIGYMRPMRSQVDLVYRDEDGVDHIYYAARREELENEWRELLELWDDE
;
A
#
# COMPACT_ATOMS: atom_id res chain seq x y z
N MET A 1 -4.93 -56.01 -43.50
CA MET A 1 -4.27 -55.60 -42.25
C MET A 1 -4.49 -54.10 -42.10
N THR A 2 -5.63 -53.75 -41.51
CA THR A 2 -5.98 -52.38 -41.14
C THR A 2 -5.48 -52.17 -39.72
N PHE A 3 -4.53 -51.27 -39.55
CA PHE A 3 -4.07 -50.82 -38.23
C PHE A 3 -5.19 -50.00 -37.59
N SER A 4 -5.50 -50.36 -36.35
CA SER A 4 -6.45 -49.68 -35.48
C SER A 4 -5.89 -48.34 -35.04
N ASP A 5 -6.63 -47.27 -35.31
CA ASP A 5 -6.48 -45.99 -34.61
C ASP A 5 -6.84 -46.21 -33.13
N GLU A 6 -5.84 -46.11 -32.26
CA GLU A 6 -6.07 -45.92 -30.83
C GLU A 6 -6.76 -44.56 -30.62
N GLN A 7 -8.02 -44.60 -30.20
CA GLN A 7 -8.71 -43.45 -29.65
C GLN A 7 -7.94 -42.96 -28.41
N VAL A 8 -7.13 -41.92 -28.58
CA VAL A 8 -6.67 -41.09 -27.47
C VAL A 8 -7.91 -40.45 -26.87
N SER A 9 -8.38 -40.97 -25.73
CA SER A 9 -9.43 -40.33 -24.96
C SER A 9 -8.94 -38.95 -24.54
N ALA A 10 -9.48 -37.89 -25.15
CA ALA A 10 -9.23 -36.54 -24.69
C ALA A 10 -9.65 -36.45 -23.22
N VAL A 11 -8.69 -36.23 -22.32
CA VAL A 11 -8.96 -35.98 -20.90
C VAL A 11 -9.81 -34.71 -20.84
N SER A 12 -11.07 -34.83 -20.47
CA SER A 12 -11.99 -33.69 -20.40
C SER A 12 -11.65 -32.84 -19.18
N GLU A 13 -11.26 -31.59 -19.39
CA GLU A 13 -11.05 -30.63 -18.31
C GLU A 13 -12.39 -30.33 -17.59
N ARG A 14 -12.37 -30.20 -16.27
CA ARG A 14 -13.54 -29.83 -15.45
C ARG A 14 -13.19 -28.67 -14.52
N TRP A 15 -14.19 -27.86 -14.20
CA TRP A 15 -14.06 -26.85 -13.15
C TRP A 15 -13.96 -27.55 -11.80
N MET A 16 -12.90 -27.25 -11.06
CA MET A 16 -12.62 -27.77 -9.72
C MET A 16 -12.60 -26.61 -8.74
N ARG A 17 -13.04 -26.85 -7.50
CA ARG A 17 -13.01 -25.85 -6.41
C ARG A 17 -11.77 -26.03 -5.55
N LEU A 18 -11.07 -24.94 -5.28
CA LEU A 18 -9.80 -24.94 -4.57
C LEU A 18 -9.81 -23.91 -3.44
N ASP A 19 -9.43 -24.35 -2.26
CA ASP A 19 -9.11 -23.47 -1.12
C ASP A 19 -7.68 -23.77 -0.65
N LEU A 20 -6.75 -22.91 -1.04
CA LEU A 20 -5.31 -23.17 -0.90
C LEU A 20 -4.70 -22.48 0.33
N HIS A 21 -5.52 -21.85 1.17
CA HIS A 21 -5.08 -21.09 2.33
C HIS A 21 -5.93 -21.48 3.54
N ILE A 22 -5.55 -22.57 4.21
CA ILE A 22 -6.23 -23.12 5.38
C ILE A 22 -5.19 -23.43 6.45
N HIS A 23 -5.42 -22.90 7.65
CA HIS A 23 -4.64 -23.24 8.84
C HIS A 23 -5.25 -24.45 9.52
N THR A 24 -4.46 -25.09 10.35
CA THR A 24 -4.82 -26.26 11.16
C THR A 24 -4.44 -26.01 12.61
N PRO A 25 -4.81 -26.90 13.56
CA PRO A 25 -4.39 -26.79 14.96
C PRO A 25 -2.87 -26.73 15.20
N ALA A 26 -2.04 -26.93 14.18
CA ALA A 26 -0.61 -26.75 14.26
C ALA A 26 -0.16 -25.28 14.11
N SER A 27 -1.02 -24.37 13.66
CA SER A 27 -0.82 -22.92 13.69
C SER A 27 -1.11 -22.37 15.09
N GLU A 28 -0.28 -21.44 15.57
CA GLU A 28 -0.39 -20.87 16.94
C GLU A 28 -1.74 -20.19 17.19
N ASP A 29 -2.30 -19.57 16.16
CA ASP A 29 -3.52 -18.78 16.16
C ASP A 29 -4.78 -19.54 15.72
N TYR A 30 -4.69 -20.86 15.54
CA TYR A 30 -5.86 -21.66 15.22
C TYR A 30 -6.85 -21.67 16.39
N ALA A 31 -8.08 -21.21 16.16
CA ALA A 31 -9.02 -20.91 17.22
C ALA A 31 -9.55 -22.17 17.94
N GLU A 32 -9.49 -23.33 17.29
CA GLU A 32 -10.13 -24.57 17.75
C GLU A 32 -9.10 -25.71 17.85
N PRO A 33 -8.22 -25.71 18.87
CA PRO A 33 -7.06 -26.63 18.93
C PRO A 33 -7.43 -28.12 19.07
N GLU A 34 -8.65 -28.43 19.50
CA GLU A 34 -9.15 -29.79 19.68
C GLU A 34 -9.76 -30.40 18.40
N VAL A 35 -9.83 -29.62 17.32
CA VAL A 35 -10.37 -30.06 16.04
C VAL A 35 -9.49 -31.13 15.42
N SER A 36 -10.08 -32.20 14.91
CA SER A 36 -9.33 -33.23 14.18
C SER A 36 -9.12 -32.84 12.72
N TYR A 37 -8.05 -33.35 12.11
CA TYR A 37 -7.83 -33.19 10.67
C TYR A 37 -9.00 -33.74 9.84
N LEU A 38 -9.64 -34.82 10.31
CA LEU A 38 -10.83 -35.36 9.68
C LEU A 38 -11.98 -34.35 9.64
N ASP A 39 -12.17 -33.54 10.67
CA ASP A 39 -13.22 -32.52 10.70
C ASP A 39 -12.95 -31.40 9.67
N ILE A 40 -11.68 -31.03 9.48
CA ILE A 40 -11.28 -30.10 8.41
C ILE A 40 -11.60 -30.70 7.03
N LEU A 41 -11.29 -31.99 6.81
CA LEU A 41 -11.62 -32.67 5.55
C LEU A 41 -13.14 -32.79 5.33
N ARG A 42 -13.92 -33.02 6.39
CA ARG A 42 -15.39 -33.04 6.34
C ARG A 42 -15.94 -31.68 5.93
N ALA A 43 -15.42 -30.59 6.50
CA ALA A 43 -15.81 -29.24 6.11
C ALA A 43 -15.47 -28.94 4.65
N ALA A 44 -14.24 -29.26 4.23
CA ALA A 44 -13.83 -29.12 2.83
C ALA A 44 -14.75 -29.91 1.87
N ALA A 45 -15.10 -31.15 2.22
CA ALA A 45 -16.01 -31.97 1.43
C ALA A 45 -17.46 -31.44 1.43
N ALA A 46 -17.94 -30.89 2.55
CA ALA A 46 -19.25 -30.25 2.63
C ALA A 46 -19.36 -29.02 1.70
N HIS A 47 -18.26 -28.29 1.52
CA HIS A 47 -18.13 -27.19 0.56
C HIS A 47 -17.82 -27.66 -0.88
N GLN A 48 -17.72 -28.98 -1.09
CA GLN A 48 -17.41 -29.63 -2.38
C GLN A 48 -16.09 -29.13 -2.96
N LEU A 49 -15.08 -28.94 -2.10
CA LEU A 49 -13.73 -28.64 -2.54
C LEU A 49 -13.08 -29.89 -3.15
N ASP A 50 -12.32 -29.69 -4.22
CA ASP A 50 -11.58 -30.75 -4.91
C ASP A 50 -10.11 -30.75 -4.49
N ILE A 51 -9.54 -29.58 -4.20
CA ILE A 51 -8.17 -29.40 -3.74
C ILE A 51 -8.16 -28.46 -2.54
N ILE A 52 -7.50 -28.88 -1.47
CA ILE A 52 -7.15 -28.00 -0.35
C ILE A 52 -5.65 -28.04 -0.09
N ALA A 53 -5.14 -27.05 0.63
CA ALA A 53 -3.78 -27.07 1.17
C ALA A 53 -3.78 -26.74 2.65
N PHE A 54 -2.95 -27.43 3.43
CA PHE A 54 -2.64 -27.02 4.80
C PHE A 54 -1.45 -26.08 4.73
N THR A 55 -1.64 -24.85 5.19
CA THR A 55 -0.68 -23.75 5.08
C THR A 55 -0.50 -23.05 6.42
N ASP A 56 -0.17 -23.83 7.46
CA ASP A 56 0.09 -23.29 8.80
C ASP A 56 1.24 -22.26 8.79
N HIS A 57 1.23 -21.33 9.75
CA HIS A 57 2.27 -20.31 9.88
C HIS A 57 3.65 -20.93 10.12
N ASN A 58 4.56 -20.72 9.18
CA ASN A 58 5.98 -21.07 9.27
C ASN A 58 6.27 -22.54 9.64
N THR A 59 5.31 -23.44 9.45
CA THR A 59 5.42 -24.86 9.81
C THR A 59 4.70 -25.75 8.80
N ILE A 60 5.16 -27.00 8.69
CA ILE A 60 4.47 -28.07 7.95
C ILE A 60 3.84 -29.11 8.90
N ARG A 61 3.84 -28.82 10.20
CA ARG A 61 3.48 -29.78 11.24
C ARG A 61 2.05 -30.27 11.13
N GLY A 62 1.10 -29.43 10.70
CA GLY A 62 -0.29 -29.85 10.51
C GLY A 62 -0.39 -30.99 9.49
N TYR A 63 0.29 -30.83 8.36
CA TYR A 63 0.34 -31.86 7.32
C TYR A 63 1.12 -33.12 7.75
N GLU A 64 2.22 -32.95 8.50
CA GLU A 64 2.97 -34.07 9.10
C GLU A 64 2.04 -34.91 10.01
N GLN A 65 1.34 -34.27 10.95
CA GLN A 65 0.47 -34.94 11.90
C GLN A 65 -0.72 -35.62 11.22
N PHE A 66 -1.33 -34.97 10.24
CA PHE A 66 -2.37 -35.58 9.41
C PHE A 66 -1.88 -36.88 8.73
N ARG A 67 -0.68 -36.85 8.14
CA ARG A 67 -0.10 -38.03 7.49
C ARG A 67 0.26 -39.13 8.47
N ASP A 68 0.80 -38.77 9.63
CA ASP A 68 1.16 -39.72 10.68
C ASP A 68 -0.09 -40.41 11.26
N GLU A 69 -1.18 -39.66 11.48
CA GLU A 69 -2.46 -40.22 11.92
C GLU A 69 -3.00 -41.23 10.89
N LEU A 70 -3.01 -40.85 9.61
CA LEU A 70 -3.48 -41.72 8.53
C LEU A 70 -2.64 -43.00 8.42
N ALA A 71 -1.31 -42.88 8.47
CA ALA A 71 -0.40 -44.01 8.41
C ALA A 71 -0.51 -44.93 9.65
N LEU A 72 -0.76 -44.36 10.83
CA LEU A 72 -1.00 -45.12 12.05
C LEU A 72 -2.29 -45.94 11.94
N LEU A 73 -3.40 -45.31 11.52
CA LEU A 73 -4.68 -45.96 11.31
C LEU A 73 -4.58 -47.08 10.25
N GLU A 74 -3.90 -46.82 9.14
CA GLU A 74 -3.66 -47.83 8.10
C GLU A 74 -2.93 -49.06 8.67
N ARG A 75 -1.86 -48.85 9.46
CA ARG A 75 -1.11 -49.95 10.10
C ARG A 75 -1.98 -50.76 11.05
N PHE A 76 -2.86 -50.12 11.82
CA PHE A 76 -3.77 -50.84 12.72
C PHE A 76 -4.81 -51.66 11.97
N VAL A 77 -5.35 -51.12 10.86
CA VAL A 77 -6.31 -51.83 10.01
C VAL A 77 -5.64 -53.02 9.31
N GLN A 78 -4.42 -52.84 8.76
CA GLN A 78 -3.67 -53.91 8.10
C GLN A 78 -3.24 -55.02 9.08
N ALA A 79 -2.89 -54.66 10.31
CA ALA A 79 -2.53 -55.62 11.35
C ALA A 79 -3.74 -56.31 12.01
N ASP A 80 -4.97 -55.94 11.63
CA ASP A 80 -6.23 -56.36 12.27
C ASP A 80 -6.26 -56.10 13.79
N ARG A 81 -5.68 -54.97 14.20
CA ARG A 81 -5.54 -54.54 15.60
C ARG A 81 -6.29 -53.23 15.91
N CYS A 82 -7.06 -52.71 14.97
CA CYS A 82 -7.85 -51.50 15.14
C CYS A 82 -9.14 -51.76 15.93
N THR A 83 -9.60 -50.77 16.69
CA THR A 83 -10.97 -50.76 17.22
C THR A 83 -12.00 -50.57 16.10
N PRO A 84 -13.29 -50.85 16.34
CA PRO A 84 -14.35 -50.54 15.37
C PRO A 84 -14.38 -49.06 14.97
N GLU A 85 -14.17 -48.15 15.94
CA GLU A 85 -14.16 -46.70 15.71
C GLU A 85 -12.95 -46.26 14.87
N GLU A 86 -11.76 -46.82 15.11
CA GLU A 86 -10.56 -46.56 14.30
C GLU A 86 -10.74 -47.06 12.86
N ARG A 87 -11.40 -48.20 12.67
CA ARG A 87 -11.71 -48.75 11.34
C ARG A 87 -12.70 -47.86 10.60
N GLU A 88 -13.73 -47.37 11.27
CA GLU A 88 -14.69 -46.42 10.70
C GLU A 88 -14.00 -45.11 10.30
N ARG A 89 -13.18 -44.55 11.20
CA ARG A 89 -12.40 -43.33 10.95
C ARG A 89 -11.47 -43.47 9.75
N TYR A 90 -10.74 -44.58 9.65
CA TYR A 90 -9.88 -44.86 8.49
C TYR A 90 -10.69 -44.98 7.20
N GLY A 91 -11.83 -45.68 7.25
CA GLY A 91 -12.74 -45.78 6.11
C GLY A 91 -13.25 -44.42 5.64
N GLU A 92 -13.54 -43.51 6.56
CA GLU A 92 -13.96 -42.15 6.24
C GLU A 92 -12.83 -41.32 5.61
N TYR A 93 -11.61 -41.38 6.16
CA TYR A 93 -10.44 -40.77 5.52
C TYR A 93 -10.28 -41.25 4.07
N GLN A 94 -10.42 -42.56 3.82
CA GLN A 94 -10.33 -43.11 2.46
C GLN A 94 -11.43 -42.58 1.54
N GLN A 95 -12.67 -42.44 2.04
CA GLN A 95 -13.79 -41.91 1.25
C GLN A 95 -13.61 -40.43 0.89
N LEU A 96 -13.12 -39.63 1.83
CA LEU A 96 -12.87 -38.20 1.62
C LEU A 96 -11.67 -37.98 0.67
N LEU A 97 -10.54 -38.66 0.93
CA LEU A 97 -9.33 -38.54 0.11
C LEU A 97 -9.46 -39.13 -1.30
N ALA A 98 -10.49 -39.94 -1.56
CA ALA A 98 -10.83 -40.38 -2.91
C ALA A 98 -11.41 -39.25 -3.78
N GLN A 99 -11.92 -38.18 -3.16
CA GLN A 99 -12.59 -37.05 -3.83
C GLN A 99 -11.84 -35.73 -3.62
N LEU A 100 -11.10 -35.60 -2.52
CA LEU A 100 -10.40 -34.40 -2.09
C LEU A 100 -8.89 -34.62 -2.10
N THR A 101 -8.16 -33.73 -2.77
CA THR A 101 -6.69 -33.72 -2.75
C THR A 101 -6.19 -32.73 -1.71
N VAL A 102 -5.30 -33.19 -0.82
CA VAL A 102 -4.70 -32.37 0.23
C VAL A 102 -3.22 -32.12 -0.07
N LEU A 103 -2.88 -30.87 -0.32
CA LEU A 103 -1.52 -30.45 -0.65
C LEU A 103 -0.74 -30.05 0.61
N PRO A 104 0.53 -30.48 0.74
CA PRO A 104 1.42 -29.92 1.74
C PRO A 104 1.79 -28.48 1.40
N GLY A 105 1.75 -27.60 2.40
CA GLY A 105 2.24 -26.25 2.28
C GLY A 105 2.52 -25.59 3.63
N PHE A 106 2.86 -24.32 3.57
CA PHE A 106 3.01 -23.44 4.73
C PHE A 106 2.77 -21.99 4.32
N GLU A 107 2.33 -21.16 5.25
CA GLU A 107 2.32 -19.71 5.09
C GLU A 107 3.55 -19.12 5.76
N PHE A 108 4.48 -18.60 4.95
CA PHE A 108 5.73 -18.03 5.43
C PHE A 108 5.59 -16.53 5.69
N THR A 109 6.06 -16.09 6.85
CA THR A 109 6.14 -14.68 7.25
C THR A 109 7.52 -14.11 6.90
N SER A 110 7.56 -13.23 5.90
CA SER A 110 8.78 -12.55 5.46
C SER A 110 9.29 -11.52 6.46
N HIS A 111 10.51 -11.02 6.23
CA HIS A 111 11.22 -10.10 7.12
C HIS A 111 10.39 -8.89 7.62
N TYR A 112 9.55 -8.32 6.75
CA TYR A 112 8.73 -7.15 7.06
C TYR A 112 7.26 -7.48 7.37
N GLY A 113 6.95 -8.76 7.52
CA GLY A 113 5.63 -9.26 7.91
C GLY A 113 4.69 -9.62 6.76
N SER A 114 5.11 -9.52 5.50
CA SER A 114 4.30 -10.05 4.40
C SER A 114 4.24 -11.57 4.39
N HIS A 115 3.06 -12.12 4.11
CA HIS A 115 2.87 -13.56 4.03
C HIS A 115 2.94 -14.10 2.60
N ILE A 116 3.44 -15.33 2.50
CA ILE A 116 3.69 -16.04 1.23
C ILE A 116 3.28 -17.50 1.40
N LEU A 117 2.38 -17.99 0.55
CA LEU A 117 2.06 -19.42 0.54
C LEU A 117 3.06 -20.17 -0.33
N ALA A 118 3.53 -21.29 0.22
CA ALA A 118 4.34 -22.27 -0.46
C ALA A 118 3.57 -23.59 -0.52
N LEU A 119 3.24 -24.08 -1.71
CA LEU A 119 2.55 -25.37 -1.88
C LEU A 119 3.47 -26.35 -2.60
N PHE A 120 3.43 -27.62 -2.20
CA PHE A 120 4.31 -28.66 -2.74
C PHE A 120 3.53 -29.89 -3.18
N ALA A 121 4.17 -30.75 -3.97
CA ALA A 121 3.58 -32.03 -4.35
C ALA A 121 3.43 -32.92 -3.10
N PRO A 122 2.35 -33.69 -2.93
CA PRO A 122 2.19 -34.66 -1.83
C PRO A 122 3.31 -35.72 -1.75
N THR A 123 4.03 -35.94 -2.86
CA THR A 123 5.19 -36.82 -2.96
C THR A 123 6.49 -36.21 -2.43
N THR A 124 6.50 -34.90 -2.15
CA THR A 124 7.67 -34.20 -1.63
C THR A 124 7.98 -34.69 -0.20
N PRO A 125 9.22 -35.11 0.10
CA PRO A 125 9.58 -35.52 1.45
C PRO A 125 9.46 -34.36 2.45
N LEU A 126 8.93 -34.62 3.65
CA LEU A 126 8.78 -33.61 4.70
C LEU A 126 10.11 -32.96 5.08
N SER A 127 11.20 -33.72 5.08
CA SER A 127 12.55 -33.21 5.35
C SER A 127 13.02 -32.15 4.34
N VAL A 128 12.53 -32.21 3.10
CA VAL A 128 12.81 -31.17 2.09
C VAL A 128 12.05 -29.91 2.43
N LEU A 129 10.80 -30.02 2.88
CA LEU A 129 9.98 -28.86 3.27
C LEU A 129 10.55 -28.17 4.52
N GLU A 130 10.98 -28.94 5.52
CA GLU A 130 11.70 -28.43 6.69
C GLU A 130 13.02 -27.73 6.28
N ALA A 131 13.77 -28.31 5.33
CA ALA A 131 14.98 -27.67 4.81
C ALA A 131 14.69 -26.35 4.08
N VAL A 132 13.56 -26.24 3.37
CA VAL A 132 13.12 -24.98 2.77
C VAL A 132 12.82 -23.94 3.85
N LEU A 133 12.07 -24.29 4.89
CA LEU A 133 11.80 -23.39 6.02
C LEU A 133 13.10 -22.90 6.69
N LEU A 134 14.08 -23.78 6.89
CA LEU A 134 15.41 -23.39 7.40
C LEU A 134 16.12 -22.39 6.46
N GLN A 135 16.07 -22.61 5.14
CA GLN A 135 16.65 -21.67 4.16
C GLN A 135 15.93 -20.31 4.14
N LEU A 136 14.64 -20.29 4.44
CA LEU A 136 13.82 -19.08 4.60
C LEU A 136 14.11 -18.33 5.92
N GLY A 137 14.99 -18.87 6.77
CA GLY A 137 15.43 -18.25 8.02
C GLY A 137 14.60 -18.65 9.24
N ILE A 138 13.73 -19.67 9.12
CA ILE A 138 12.98 -20.19 10.26
C ILE A 138 13.94 -20.96 11.19
N PRO A 139 14.08 -20.60 12.47
CA PRO A 139 14.94 -21.33 13.40
C PRO A 139 14.48 -22.77 13.59
N ALA A 140 15.42 -23.70 13.76
CA ALA A 140 15.11 -25.12 13.93
C ALA A 140 14.15 -25.41 15.10
N GLN A 141 14.20 -24.61 16.18
CA GLN A 141 13.27 -24.74 17.30
C GLN A 141 11.82 -24.29 17.00
N GLU A 142 11.63 -23.43 16.00
CA GLU A 142 10.33 -22.86 15.62
C GLU A 142 9.63 -23.69 14.52
N LEU A 143 10.33 -24.60 13.85
CA LEU A 143 9.80 -25.40 12.73
C LEU A 143 8.53 -26.18 13.06
N LYS A 144 8.28 -26.47 14.35
CA LYS A 144 7.12 -27.21 14.83
C LYS A 144 6.17 -26.37 15.69
N ALA A 145 6.43 -25.08 15.83
CA ALA A 145 5.69 -24.21 16.75
C ALA A 145 4.44 -23.59 16.10
N GLY A 146 4.46 -23.35 14.78
CA GLY A 146 3.35 -22.68 14.11
C GLY A 146 3.33 -21.17 14.35
N SER A 147 4.49 -20.59 14.70
CA SER A 147 4.59 -19.24 15.22
C SER A 147 4.22 -18.19 14.16
N CYS A 148 3.31 -17.27 14.49
CA CYS A 148 2.85 -16.21 13.57
C CYS A 148 3.91 -15.11 13.37
N SER A 149 4.91 -15.04 14.24
CA SER A 149 5.98 -14.03 14.17
C SER A 149 7.35 -14.64 14.38
N ILE A 150 8.23 -14.46 13.40
CA ILE A 150 9.62 -14.96 13.44
C ILE A 150 10.52 -13.84 12.95
N SER A 151 11.59 -13.57 13.70
CA SER A 151 12.57 -12.54 13.37
C SER A 151 13.65 -13.07 12.42
N ASN A 152 14.30 -12.16 11.69
CA ASN A 152 15.42 -12.47 10.79
C ASN A 152 15.11 -13.47 9.65
N THR A 153 13.85 -13.53 9.21
CA THR A 153 13.46 -14.31 8.04
C THR A 153 13.84 -13.60 6.73
N LYS A 154 13.79 -14.32 5.61
CA LYS A 154 14.12 -13.79 4.28
C LYS A 154 13.10 -12.77 3.77
N HIS A 155 13.55 -11.89 2.87
CA HIS A 155 12.67 -10.92 2.18
C HIS A 155 11.80 -11.62 1.12
N VAL A 156 10.71 -10.96 0.73
CA VAL A 156 9.67 -11.51 -0.17
C VAL A 156 10.23 -12.10 -1.47
N THR A 157 11.06 -11.36 -2.19
CA THR A 157 11.58 -11.80 -3.51
C THR A 157 12.56 -12.97 -3.41
N GLU A 158 13.38 -13.01 -2.35
CA GLU A 158 14.29 -14.12 -2.07
C GLU A 158 13.52 -15.36 -1.63
N ALA A 159 12.48 -15.18 -0.80
CA ALA A 159 11.60 -16.27 -0.40
C ALA A 159 10.91 -16.92 -1.60
N TYR A 160 10.40 -16.13 -2.55
CA TYR A 160 9.84 -16.65 -3.79
C TYR A 160 10.83 -17.52 -4.57
N GLU A 161 12.08 -17.07 -4.69
CA GLU A 161 13.11 -17.81 -5.39
C GLU A 161 13.43 -19.14 -4.71
N ILE A 162 13.62 -19.14 -3.39
CA ILE A 162 13.91 -20.33 -2.58
C ILE A 162 12.79 -21.37 -2.75
N ILE A 163 11.53 -20.95 -2.57
CA ILE A 163 10.37 -21.84 -2.68
C ILE A 163 10.23 -22.38 -4.12
N HIS A 164 10.37 -21.52 -5.13
CA HIS A 164 10.27 -21.91 -6.53
C HIS A 164 11.35 -22.92 -6.92
N ARG A 165 12.61 -22.69 -6.51
CA ARG A 165 13.74 -23.61 -6.76
C ARG A 165 13.56 -24.96 -6.07
N ALA A 166 12.89 -24.98 -4.90
CA ALA A 166 12.51 -26.22 -4.22
C ALA A 166 11.33 -26.95 -4.90
N GLY A 167 10.80 -26.42 -6.00
CA GLY A 167 9.71 -27.03 -6.76
C GLY A 167 8.32 -26.66 -6.26
N GLY A 168 8.18 -25.70 -5.35
CA GLY A 168 6.89 -25.24 -4.85
C GLY A 168 6.13 -24.33 -5.82
N ILE A 169 4.81 -24.26 -5.64
CA ILE A 169 3.97 -23.18 -6.15
C ILE A 169 4.06 -22.04 -5.13
N VAL A 170 4.31 -20.84 -5.63
CA VAL A 170 4.52 -19.63 -4.84
C VAL A 170 3.33 -18.69 -5.05
N ILE A 171 2.64 -18.34 -3.98
CA ILE A 171 1.49 -17.44 -4.01
C ILE A 171 1.74 -16.31 -3.02
N ALA A 172 1.52 -15.06 -3.43
CA ALA A 172 1.50 -13.95 -2.50
C ALA A 172 0.16 -13.97 -1.77
N ALA A 173 0.19 -14.21 -0.45
CA ALA A 173 -1.02 -14.35 0.35
C ALA A 173 -1.72 -12.99 0.52
N HIS A 174 -3.05 -13.02 0.57
CA HIS A 174 -3.95 -11.90 0.90
C HIS A 174 -3.40 -10.50 0.58
N VAL A 175 -2.98 -10.27 -0.67
CA VAL A 175 -2.07 -9.17 -1.07
C VAL A 175 -2.58 -7.78 -0.71
N ASN A 176 -3.90 -7.61 -0.63
CA ASN A 176 -4.59 -6.37 -0.31
C ASN A 176 -5.11 -6.29 1.15
N ALA A 177 -4.70 -7.21 2.03
CA ALA A 177 -4.97 -7.21 3.46
C ALA A 177 -3.74 -6.74 4.27
N HIS A 178 -3.83 -6.71 5.60
CA HIS A 178 -2.76 -6.18 6.45
C HIS A 178 -1.43 -6.91 6.23
N ALA A 179 -1.35 -8.24 6.24
CA ALA A 179 -0.09 -8.97 6.00
C ALA A 179 0.20 -9.23 4.50
N GLY A 180 -0.47 -8.53 3.59
CA GLY A 180 -0.27 -8.69 2.15
C GLY A 180 0.87 -7.86 1.59
N VAL A 181 1.58 -8.39 0.60
CA VAL A 181 2.75 -7.75 -0.05
C VAL A 181 2.46 -6.37 -0.66
N VAL A 182 1.23 -6.14 -1.16
CA VAL A 182 0.86 -4.83 -1.73
C VAL A 182 0.60 -3.84 -0.60
N SER A 183 -0.15 -4.22 0.43
CA SER A 183 -0.39 -3.36 1.59
C SER A 183 0.90 -3.02 2.34
N GLU A 184 1.83 -3.98 2.47
CA GLU A 184 3.16 -3.76 3.05
C GLU A 184 3.89 -2.65 2.30
N SER A 185 3.97 -2.74 0.98
CA SER A 185 4.63 -1.72 0.15
C SER A 185 3.99 -0.34 0.31
N ILE A 186 2.67 -0.26 0.50
CA ILE A 186 1.95 1.00 0.72
C ILE A 186 2.25 1.55 2.11
N ARG A 187 2.24 0.71 3.16
CA ARG A 187 2.55 1.12 4.54
C ARG A 187 3.93 1.73 4.67
N PHE A 188 4.94 1.15 4.01
CA PHE A 188 6.30 1.65 4.06
C PHE A 188 6.57 2.84 3.12
N GLY A 189 5.56 3.32 2.39
CA GLY A 189 5.72 4.39 1.41
C GLY A 189 6.67 4.01 0.27
N ASN A 190 6.83 2.71 0.02
CA ASN A 190 7.73 2.20 -1.01
C ASN A 190 7.24 2.62 -2.40
N SER A 191 8.19 2.92 -3.29
CA SER A 191 7.91 3.35 -4.66
C SER A 191 7.09 2.29 -5.43
N GLY A 192 6.44 2.71 -6.52
CA GLY A 192 5.74 1.78 -7.41
C GLY A 192 6.62 0.62 -7.92
N GLN A 193 7.95 0.80 -7.92
CA GLN A 193 8.90 -0.25 -8.32
C GLN A 193 8.96 -1.41 -7.32
N SER A 194 8.89 -1.16 -6.01
CA SER A 194 8.89 -2.26 -5.01
C SER A 194 7.62 -3.10 -5.12
N ARG A 195 6.47 -2.47 -5.41
CA ARG A 195 5.23 -3.19 -5.74
C ARG A 195 5.43 -4.10 -6.94
N VAL A 196 5.89 -3.52 -8.04
CA VAL A 196 6.12 -4.27 -9.28
C VAL A 196 7.13 -5.41 -9.06
N ALA A 197 8.19 -5.20 -8.29
CA ALA A 197 9.17 -6.25 -7.97
C ALA A 197 8.53 -7.41 -7.19
N ALA A 198 7.68 -7.12 -6.21
CA ALA A 198 6.96 -8.14 -5.46
C ALA A 198 5.90 -8.85 -6.33
N THR A 199 5.11 -8.11 -7.11
CA THR A 199 3.95 -8.67 -7.83
C THR A 199 4.25 -9.18 -9.24
N GLN A 200 5.43 -8.87 -9.81
CA GLN A 200 5.90 -9.37 -11.13
C GLN A 200 7.15 -10.25 -11.05
N SER A 201 7.59 -10.65 -9.85
CA SER A 201 8.72 -11.58 -9.72
C SER A 201 8.55 -12.81 -10.60
N PRO A 202 9.57 -13.24 -11.38
CA PRO A 202 9.45 -14.40 -12.27
C PRO A 202 9.16 -15.72 -11.54
N TYR A 203 9.45 -15.78 -10.24
CA TYR A 203 9.24 -16.94 -9.39
C TYR A 203 7.83 -17.02 -8.78
N LEU A 204 7.07 -15.93 -8.84
CA LEU A 204 5.71 -15.83 -8.32
C LEU A 204 4.70 -16.43 -9.31
N HIS A 205 3.75 -17.22 -8.83
CA HIS A 205 2.78 -17.92 -9.67
C HIS A 205 1.38 -17.30 -9.63
N ALA A 206 0.91 -16.88 -8.45
CA ALA A 206 -0.42 -16.26 -8.28
C ALA A 206 -0.43 -15.21 -7.16
N LEU A 207 -1.47 -14.37 -7.17
CA LEU A 207 -1.77 -13.35 -6.18
C LEU A 207 -3.12 -13.70 -5.54
N GLU A 208 -3.17 -13.85 -4.22
CA GLU A 208 -4.40 -14.08 -3.49
C GLU A 208 -5.00 -12.76 -3.00
N PHE A 209 -6.30 -12.54 -3.19
CA PHE A 209 -6.99 -11.33 -2.75
C PHE A 209 -8.10 -11.64 -1.73
N VAL A 210 -8.17 -10.84 -0.68
CA VAL A 210 -9.27 -10.89 0.31
C VAL A 210 -10.50 -10.17 -0.26
N HIS A 211 -10.30 -8.95 -0.75
CA HIS A 211 -11.37 -8.14 -1.36
C HIS A 211 -11.33 -8.22 -2.89
N PHE A 212 -11.76 -9.36 -3.45
CA PHE A 212 -11.65 -9.65 -4.89
C PHE A 212 -12.48 -8.70 -5.79
N TYR A 213 -13.60 -8.18 -5.30
CA TYR A 213 -14.54 -7.36 -6.09
C TYR A 213 -14.57 -5.88 -5.67
N ALA A 214 -13.48 -5.35 -5.11
CA ALA A 214 -13.39 -3.94 -4.76
C ALA A 214 -13.58 -3.05 -6.02
N SER A 215 -14.49 -2.09 -5.95
CA SER A 215 -15.03 -1.33 -7.09
C SER A 215 -14.16 -0.17 -7.60
N HIS A 216 -12.85 -0.23 -7.45
CA HIS A 216 -11.96 0.89 -7.78
C HIS A 216 -10.82 0.45 -8.72
N GLU A 217 -10.46 1.32 -9.66
CA GLU A 217 -9.24 1.22 -10.48
C GLU A 217 -8.02 1.54 -9.59
N SER A 218 -7.70 0.66 -8.66
CA SER A 218 -6.57 0.82 -7.74
C SER A 218 -5.71 -0.45 -7.69
N TYR A 219 -4.48 -0.31 -7.18
CA TYR A 219 -3.56 -1.43 -6.94
C TYR A 219 -4.09 -2.50 -5.98
N LEU A 220 -5.24 -2.28 -5.34
CA LEU A 220 -5.90 -3.24 -4.44
C LEU A 220 -6.92 -4.12 -5.18
N SER A 221 -7.19 -3.84 -6.46
CA SER A 221 -8.12 -4.57 -7.31
C SER A 221 -7.41 -5.65 -8.15
N PRO A 222 -7.95 -6.87 -8.24
CA PRO A 222 -7.44 -7.91 -9.15
C PRO A 222 -7.35 -7.48 -10.62
N ASN A 223 -8.22 -6.56 -11.07
CA ASN A 223 -8.23 -6.07 -12.45
C ASN A 223 -6.93 -5.37 -12.85
N PHE A 224 -6.17 -4.86 -11.88
CA PHE A 224 -4.87 -4.27 -12.13
C PHE A 224 -3.84 -5.32 -12.60
N TYR A 225 -3.94 -6.55 -12.11
CA TYR A 225 -2.91 -7.59 -12.26
C TYR A 225 -3.25 -8.65 -13.30
N ASN A 226 -4.53 -8.82 -13.66
CA ASN A 226 -5.01 -9.87 -14.55
C ASN A 226 -4.72 -9.62 -16.05
N GLY A 227 -4.01 -8.54 -16.39
CA GLY A 227 -3.66 -8.18 -17.77
C GLY A 227 -4.64 -7.26 -18.50
N GLN A 228 -5.67 -6.73 -17.81
CA GLN A 228 -6.55 -5.70 -18.39
C GLN A 228 -5.89 -4.31 -18.46
N HIS A 229 -4.91 -4.03 -17.60
CA HIS A 229 -4.13 -2.79 -17.66
C HIS A 229 -2.98 -2.87 -18.66
N THR A 230 -2.92 -1.90 -19.59
CA THR A 230 -1.96 -1.86 -20.71
C THR A 230 -0.50 -1.70 -20.31
N TYR A 231 -0.22 -1.26 -19.08
CA TYR A 231 1.13 -0.94 -18.60
C TYR A 231 1.69 -1.98 -17.60
N TYR A 232 0.97 -3.09 -17.36
CA TYR A 232 1.41 -4.17 -16.47
C TYR A 232 1.91 -5.37 -17.29
N GLU A 233 3.25 -5.48 -17.43
CA GLU A 233 3.89 -6.37 -18.43
C GLU A 233 3.56 -7.85 -18.29
N ARG A 234 3.51 -8.39 -17.06
CA ARG A 234 3.20 -9.80 -16.80
C ARG A 234 1.81 -9.95 -16.17
N PRO A 235 0.84 -10.51 -16.90
CA PRO A 235 -0.45 -10.89 -16.33
C PRO A 235 -0.27 -11.95 -15.23
N MET A 236 -0.93 -11.77 -14.09
CA MET A 236 -0.87 -12.67 -12.95
C MET A 236 -2.21 -13.38 -12.75
N PHE A 237 -2.17 -14.62 -12.25
CA PHE A 237 -3.37 -15.30 -11.76
C PHE A 237 -3.83 -14.63 -10.46
N CYS A 238 -5.07 -14.15 -10.44
CA CYS A 238 -5.70 -13.62 -9.24
C CYS A 238 -6.65 -14.68 -8.67
N ILE A 239 -6.41 -15.09 -7.43
CA ILE A 239 -7.16 -16.14 -6.73
C ILE A 239 -7.69 -15.65 -5.39
N GLN A 240 -8.43 -16.50 -4.69
CA GLN A 240 -8.98 -16.23 -3.37
C GLN A 240 -9.01 -17.52 -2.54
N GLY A 241 -8.54 -17.47 -1.30
CA GLY A 241 -8.68 -18.51 -0.29
C GLY A 241 -9.43 -18.02 0.95
N SER A 242 -9.74 -18.94 1.85
CA SER A 242 -10.48 -18.65 3.08
C SER A 242 -9.64 -18.00 4.17
N ASP A 243 -8.34 -18.30 4.24
CA ASP A 243 -7.47 -17.91 5.35
C ASP A 243 -8.07 -18.42 6.69
N ALA A 244 -8.56 -19.67 6.64
CA ALA A 244 -9.40 -20.25 7.69
C ALA A 244 -8.58 -20.67 8.91
N HIS A 245 -8.92 -20.09 10.06
CA HIS A 245 -8.36 -20.40 11.37
C HIS A 245 -9.33 -21.23 12.26
N ARG A 246 -10.37 -21.79 11.64
CA ARG A 246 -11.44 -22.57 12.27
C ARG A 246 -12.24 -23.36 11.24
N ILE A 247 -13.04 -24.32 11.69
CA ILE A 247 -13.86 -25.15 10.77
C ILE A 247 -14.98 -24.33 10.14
N SER A 248 -15.82 -23.70 10.97
CA SER A 248 -17.04 -23.02 10.55
C SER A 248 -16.94 -21.53 10.85
N ARG A 249 -17.62 -20.72 10.05
CA ARG A 249 -17.71 -19.28 10.28
C ARG A 249 -18.20 -18.97 11.70
N ALA A 250 -17.57 -17.98 12.33
CA ALA A 250 -17.96 -17.54 13.67
C ALA A 250 -19.39 -16.96 13.69
N ASP A 251 -20.11 -17.13 14.81
CA ASP A 251 -21.51 -16.67 14.97
C ASP A 251 -21.67 -15.19 14.61
N ALA A 252 -22.70 -14.90 13.80
CA ALA A 252 -22.94 -13.59 13.17
C ALA A 252 -23.31 -12.43 14.11
N ASP A 253 -23.48 -12.72 15.41
CA ASP A 253 -23.96 -11.78 16.43
C ASP A 253 -22.85 -10.89 17.03
N ASP A 254 -21.57 -11.18 16.75
CA ASP A 254 -20.43 -10.34 17.18
C ASP A 254 -19.82 -9.57 15.97
N PRO A 255 -19.76 -8.22 15.99
CA PRO A 255 -19.16 -7.44 14.91
C PRO A 255 -17.70 -7.80 14.57
N GLU A 256 -16.91 -8.25 15.56
CA GLU A 256 -15.51 -8.65 15.36
C GLU A 256 -15.40 -10.05 14.73
N SER A 257 -16.38 -10.93 14.97
CA SER A 257 -16.41 -12.29 14.43
C SER A 257 -16.82 -12.35 12.94
N LYS A 258 -17.43 -11.29 12.40
CA LYS A 258 -17.93 -11.20 11.01
C LYS A 258 -16.84 -11.32 9.93
N LYS A 259 -15.57 -11.11 10.29
CA LYS A 259 -14.40 -11.20 9.41
C LYS A 259 -13.67 -12.55 9.48
N VAL A 260 -14.10 -13.47 10.36
CA VAL A 260 -13.42 -14.75 10.58
C VAL A 260 -14.09 -15.84 9.73
N TYR A 261 -13.38 -16.31 8.70
CA TYR A 261 -13.86 -17.32 7.75
C TYR A 261 -13.57 -18.74 8.25
N GLY A 262 -14.46 -19.67 7.91
CA GLY A 262 -14.25 -21.10 8.05
C GLY A 262 -13.70 -21.73 6.78
N VAL A 263 -13.36 -23.02 6.88
CA VAL A 263 -12.83 -23.83 5.78
C VAL A 263 -13.82 -23.83 4.59
N GLY A 264 -13.38 -23.38 3.42
CA GLY A 264 -14.20 -23.36 2.21
C GLY A 264 -15.25 -22.24 2.13
N ASP A 265 -15.26 -21.28 3.07
CA ASP A 265 -16.11 -20.08 2.97
C ASP A 265 -15.71 -19.20 1.78
N ARG A 266 -14.44 -19.26 1.40
CA ARG A 266 -13.90 -18.65 0.18
C ARG A 266 -13.03 -19.66 -0.54
N TYR A 267 -13.12 -19.63 -1.85
CA TYR A 267 -12.39 -20.53 -2.73
C TYR A 267 -12.35 -19.90 -4.12
N PHE A 268 -11.49 -20.45 -4.98
CA PHE A 268 -11.53 -20.17 -6.41
C PHE A 268 -11.82 -21.44 -7.19
N GLU A 269 -12.20 -21.28 -8.45
CA GLU A 269 -12.41 -22.37 -9.38
C GLU A 269 -11.34 -22.35 -10.47
N ALA A 270 -10.75 -23.52 -10.74
CA ALA A 270 -9.79 -23.71 -11.82
C ALA A 270 -10.26 -24.81 -12.78
N LEU A 271 -10.09 -24.59 -14.08
CA LEU A 271 -10.35 -25.60 -15.10
C LEU A 271 -9.13 -26.50 -15.23
N LEU A 272 -9.22 -27.72 -14.69
CA LEU A 272 -8.10 -28.66 -14.61
C LEU A 272 -8.49 -30.02 -15.23
N PRO A 273 -7.54 -30.77 -15.82
CA PRO A 273 -7.77 -32.14 -16.29
C PRO A 273 -7.96 -33.13 -15.13
N GLU A 274 -7.27 -32.91 -14.01
CA GLU A 274 -7.32 -33.74 -12.81
C GLU A 274 -7.03 -32.90 -11.56
N ALA A 275 -7.48 -33.38 -10.38
CA ALA A 275 -7.24 -32.73 -9.10
C ALA A 275 -5.82 -33.07 -8.61
N SER A 276 -4.78 -32.50 -9.23
CA SER A 276 -3.40 -32.81 -8.89
C SER A 276 -2.53 -31.55 -8.77
N PHE A 277 -1.47 -31.66 -7.98
CA PHE A 277 -0.45 -30.61 -7.87
C PHE A 277 0.15 -30.25 -9.22
N ASP A 278 0.46 -31.26 -10.04
CA ASP A 278 1.10 -31.08 -11.34
C ASP A 278 0.18 -30.34 -12.32
N ALA A 279 -1.12 -30.68 -12.33
CA ALA A 279 -2.11 -29.97 -13.14
C ALA A 279 -2.25 -28.49 -12.72
N LEU A 280 -2.32 -28.22 -11.40
CA LEU A 280 -2.38 -26.86 -10.87
C LEU A 280 -1.10 -26.06 -11.19
N LYS A 281 0.08 -26.67 -10.99
CA LYS A 281 1.37 -26.05 -11.30
C LYS A 281 1.52 -25.78 -12.79
N ALA A 282 1.05 -26.68 -13.65
CA ALA A 282 1.06 -26.48 -15.10
C ALA A 282 0.14 -25.31 -15.49
N LEU A 283 -1.05 -25.20 -14.89
CA LEU A 283 -1.95 -24.07 -15.10
C LEU A 283 -1.30 -22.75 -14.71
N PHE A 284 -0.73 -22.65 -13.51
CA PHE A 284 -0.10 -21.40 -13.04
C PHE A 284 1.19 -21.02 -13.78
N ASN A 285 1.87 -21.97 -14.42
CA ASN A 285 2.99 -21.67 -15.33
C ASN A 285 2.53 -21.28 -16.75
N SER A 286 1.25 -21.41 -17.06
CA SER A 286 0.67 -21.02 -18.33
C SER A 286 0.27 -19.54 -18.35
N LYS A 287 -0.30 -19.08 -19.47
CA LYS A 287 -0.92 -17.75 -19.61
C LYS A 287 -2.46 -17.80 -19.68
N GLN A 288 -3.06 -18.94 -19.32
CA GLN A 288 -4.50 -19.21 -19.46
C GLN A 288 -5.29 -18.69 -18.25
N ILE A 289 -5.27 -17.37 -18.04
CA ILE A 289 -5.93 -16.71 -16.89
C ILE A 289 -7.44 -16.96 -16.89
N ASP A 290 -8.04 -17.13 -18.08
CA ASP A 290 -9.45 -17.47 -18.29
C ASP A 290 -9.86 -18.84 -17.72
N LYS A 291 -8.89 -19.72 -17.42
CA LYS A 291 -9.12 -20.99 -16.73
C LYS A 291 -9.16 -20.87 -15.21
N VAL A 292 -9.00 -19.67 -14.67
CA VAL A 292 -9.19 -19.38 -13.25
C VAL A 292 -10.33 -18.38 -13.11
N ARG A 293 -11.27 -18.68 -12.21
CA ARG A 293 -12.33 -17.75 -11.86
C ARG A 293 -12.57 -17.81 -10.37
N VAL A 294 -12.81 -16.67 -9.75
CA VAL A 294 -13.36 -16.62 -8.41
C VAL A 294 -14.87 -16.56 -8.56
N PRO A 295 -15.64 -17.50 -7.97
CA PRO A 295 -17.09 -17.41 -7.98
C PRO A 295 -17.56 -16.11 -7.34
N ARG A 296 -18.57 -15.48 -7.93
CA ARG A 296 -19.20 -14.27 -7.37
C ARG A 296 -20.09 -14.54 -6.17
N ARG A 297 -20.19 -15.80 -5.68
CA ARG A 297 -20.95 -16.17 -4.48
C ARG A 297 -20.42 -15.39 -3.28
N ASP A 298 -21.12 -14.44 -2.70
CA ASP A 298 -22.31 -13.72 -3.15
C ASP A 298 -22.14 -12.26 -2.69
N GLN A 299 -21.58 -11.37 -3.52
CA GLN A 299 -21.57 -9.94 -3.19
C GLN A 299 -23.01 -9.42 -2.99
N LYS A 300 -23.98 -10.05 -3.68
CA LYS A 300 -25.41 -9.72 -3.63
C LYS A 300 -26.14 -10.32 -2.43
N GLN A 301 -25.82 -11.55 -1.99
CA GLN A 301 -26.33 -12.06 -0.70
C GLN A 301 -25.61 -11.39 0.46
N TRP A 302 -24.32 -11.08 0.35
CA TRP A 302 -23.60 -10.25 1.31
C TRP A 302 -24.19 -8.84 1.40
N GLU A 303 -24.58 -8.20 0.29
CA GLU A 303 -25.33 -6.93 0.30
C GLU A 303 -26.66 -7.09 1.06
N ILE A 304 -27.44 -8.14 0.80
CA ILE A 304 -28.69 -8.42 1.52
C ILE A 304 -28.44 -8.67 3.02
N ASP A 305 -27.44 -9.48 3.35
CA ASP A 305 -27.04 -9.81 4.73
C ASP A 305 -26.56 -8.56 5.47
N ASN A 306 -25.75 -7.72 4.81
CA ASN A 306 -25.20 -6.49 5.37
C ASN A 306 -26.32 -5.50 5.72
N VAL A 307 -27.34 -5.34 4.87
CA VAL A 307 -28.49 -4.47 5.21
C VAL A 307 -29.36 -5.05 6.31
N ARG A 308 -29.61 -6.37 6.30
CA ARG A 308 -30.37 -7.01 7.38
C ARG A 308 -29.66 -6.92 8.73
N LEU A 309 -28.33 -6.98 8.74
CA LEU A 309 -27.51 -7.02 9.96
C LEU A 309 -27.10 -5.64 10.48
N ASN A 310 -26.85 -4.67 9.59
CA ASN A 310 -26.33 -3.34 9.93
C ASN A 310 -27.31 -2.20 9.64
N GLY A 311 -28.48 -2.50 9.06
CA GLY A 311 -29.49 -1.51 8.68
C GLY A 311 -29.19 -0.84 7.34
N ASP A 312 -30.00 0.16 6.99
CA ASP A 312 -29.76 0.98 5.81
C ASP A 312 -28.39 1.68 5.90
N SER A 313 -27.80 1.98 4.75
CA SER A 313 -26.63 2.86 4.63
C SER A 313 -26.91 4.00 3.65
N ARG A 314 -25.98 4.94 3.51
CA ARG A 314 -26.06 6.03 2.53
C ARG A 314 -26.39 5.56 1.09
N HIS A 315 -25.88 4.42 0.65
CA HIS A 315 -26.02 3.93 -0.73
C HIS A 315 -26.77 2.60 -0.85
N LEU A 316 -27.28 2.05 0.25
CA LEU A 316 -27.91 0.73 0.26
C LEU A 316 -29.12 0.76 1.20
N ILE A 317 -30.31 0.48 0.68
CA ILE A 317 -31.58 0.59 1.40
C ILE A 317 -32.34 -0.74 1.29
N ALA A 318 -32.95 -1.22 2.37
CA ALA A 318 -33.86 -2.37 2.33
C ALA A 318 -35.25 -2.04 2.85
N ARG A 319 -36.28 -2.49 2.12
CA ARG A 319 -37.68 -2.17 2.40
C ARG A 319 -38.62 -3.35 2.18
N PRO A 320 -39.73 -3.40 2.92
CA PRO A 320 -40.74 -4.43 2.73
C PRO A 320 -41.50 -4.21 1.42
N ALA A 321 -42.00 -5.28 0.80
CA ALA A 321 -42.79 -5.22 -0.43
C ALA A 321 -44.28 -4.91 -0.17
N THR A 322 -44.58 -3.94 0.71
CA THR A 322 -45.98 -3.54 1.00
C THR A 322 -46.50 -2.57 -0.05
N GLU A 323 -47.81 -2.62 -0.35
CA GLU A 323 -48.45 -1.66 -1.27
C GLU A 323 -48.22 -0.20 -0.85
N GLU A 324 -48.26 0.07 0.46
CA GLU A 324 -48.00 1.39 1.04
C GLU A 324 -46.58 1.90 0.73
N TYR A 325 -45.57 1.03 0.85
CA TYR A 325 -44.19 1.40 0.54
C TYR A 325 -43.97 1.53 -0.97
N LEU A 326 -44.48 0.58 -1.77
CA LEU A 326 -44.31 0.60 -3.22
C LEU A 326 -44.86 1.88 -3.85
N ALA A 327 -45.93 2.46 -3.31
CA ALA A 327 -46.45 3.77 -3.76
C ALA A 327 -45.50 4.95 -3.50
N GLN A 328 -44.53 4.80 -2.58
CA GLN A 328 -43.60 5.84 -2.15
C GLN A 328 -42.11 5.48 -2.39
N ALA A 329 -41.82 4.33 -2.99
CA ALA A 329 -40.45 3.84 -3.22
C ALA A 329 -39.59 4.82 -4.02
N TRP A 330 -40.22 5.67 -4.84
CA TRP A 330 -39.54 6.72 -5.59
C TRP A 330 -38.84 7.76 -4.70
N HIS A 331 -39.27 7.96 -3.44
CA HIS A 331 -38.57 8.83 -2.48
C HIS A 331 -37.15 8.31 -2.17
N ASP A 332 -37.03 7.01 -1.90
CA ASP A 332 -35.73 6.38 -1.61
C ASP A 332 -34.83 6.35 -2.85
N ILE A 333 -35.42 6.11 -4.03
CA ILE A 333 -34.70 6.17 -5.32
C ILE A 333 -34.19 7.60 -5.60
N ALA A 334 -35.01 8.62 -5.33
CA ALA A 334 -34.60 10.02 -5.46
C ALA A 334 -33.44 10.37 -4.51
N ALA A 335 -33.51 9.89 -3.27
CA ALA A 335 -32.46 10.09 -2.28
C ALA A 335 -31.16 9.39 -2.65
N LEU A 336 -31.23 8.17 -3.19
CA LEU A 336 -30.08 7.43 -3.73
C LEU A 336 -29.49 8.13 -4.95
N ALA A 337 -30.32 8.60 -5.88
CA ALA A 337 -29.86 9.34 -7.06
C ALA A 337 -29.15 10.66 -6.67
N ASN A 338 -29.66 11.37 -5.66
CA ASN A 338 -29.00 12.55 -5.10
C ASN A 338 -27.76 12.22 -4.24
N ALA A 339 -27.55 10.95 -3.91
CA ALA A 339 -26.38 10.46 -3.18
C ALA A 339 -25.35 9.78 -4.09
N ASP A 340 -25.31 10.07 -5.39
CA ASP A 340 -24.37 9.45 -6.37
C ASP A 340 -24.70 8.00 -6.76
N GLY A 341 -25.96 7.59 -6.57
CA GLY A 341 -26.44 6.25 -6.88
C GLY A 341 -26.41 5.30 -5.69
N GLY A 342 -26.84 4.06 -5.92
CA GLY A 342 -26.90 3.04 -4.88
C GLY A 342 -27.85 1.90 -5.22
N VAL A 343 -28.21 1.11 -4.20
CA VAL A 343 -29.02 -0.10 -4.35
C VAL A 343 -30.20 -0.06 -3.38
N LEU A 344 -31.39 -0.33 -3.90
CA LEU A 344 -32.62 -0.51 -3.14
C LEU A 344 -33.06 -1.98 -3.24
N LEU A 345 -33.18 -2.65 -2.10
CA LEU A 345 -33.66 -4.02 -1.97
C LEU A 345 -35.12 -4.01 -1.51
N ILE A 346 -35.99 -4.69 -2.25
CA ILE A 346 -37.42 -4.76 -1.96
C ILE A 346 -37.84 -6.21 -1.75
N GLY A 347 -38.52 -6.46 -0.63
CA GLY A 347 -38.94 -7.80 -0.22
C GLY A 347 -38.06 -8.44 0.84
N THR A 348 -37.24 -7.64 1.55
CA THR A 348 -36.36 -8.16 2.61
C THR A 348 -37.14 -8.59 3.85
N ASP A 349 -38.25 -7.91 4.19
CA ASP A 349 -39.05 -8.18 5.39
C ASP A 349 -40.56 -8.26 5.05
N GLY A 350 -41.15 -9.47 5.13
CA GLY A 350 -42.59 -9.67 4.95
C GLY A 350 -42.98 -11.09 4.47
N GLU A 351 -44.19 -11.53 4.84
CA GLU A 351 -44.78 -12.82 4.40
C GLU A 351 -45.43 -12.75 3.00
N GLN A 352 -45.57 -11.56 2.41
CA GLN A 352 -46.30 -11.39 1.15
C GLN A 352 -45.40 -11.48 -0.07
N THR A 353 -45.66 -12.49 -0.89
CA THR A 353 -45.09 -12.73 -2.22
C THR A 353 -45.87 -11.92 -3.25
N VAL A 354 -45.50 -10.65 -3.46
CA VAL A 354 -45.99 -9.89 -4.62
C VAL A 354 -45.17 -10.29 -5.83
N SER A 355 -45.81 -10.43 -6.99
CA SER A 355 -45.14 -10.80 -8.24
C SER A 355 -44.02 -9.80 -8.58
N PRO A 356 -42.74 -10.23 -8.65
CA PRO A 356 -41.59 -9.33 -8.85
C PRO A 356 -41.61 -8.53 -10.16
N THR A 357 -42.28 -9.07 -11.18
CA THR A 357 -42.51 -8.38 -12.45
C THR A 357 -43.45 -7.18 -12.30
N VAL A 358 -44.43 -7.25 -11.40
CA VAL A 358 -45.35 -6.14 -11.12
C VAL A 358 -44.64 -5.02 -10.38
N ILE A 359 -43.82 -5.37 -9.38
CA ILE A 359 -42.99 -4.41 -8.62
C ILE A 359 -42.06 -3.65 -9.57
N SER A 360 -41.39 -4.37 -10.47
CA SER A 360 -40.43 -3.79 -11.40
C SER A 360 -41.05 -2.76 -12.34
N GLU A 361 -42.22 -3.07 -12.92
CA GLU A 361 -42.93 -2.15 -13.82
C GLU A 361 -43.55 -0.96 -13.07
N GLN A 362 -44.06 -1.18 -11.86
CA GLN A 362 -44.62 -0.13 -11.01
C GLN A 362 -43.54 0.90 -10.62
N ILE A 363 -42.34 0.46 -10.24
CA ILE A 363 -41.23 1.35 -9.85
C ILE A 363 -40.77 2.20 -11.03
N LYS A 364 -40.59 1.59 -12.21
CA LYS A 364 -40.23 2.33 -13.43
C LYS A 364 -41.28 3.41 -13.74
N HIS A 365 -42.57 3.06 -13.64
CA HIS A 365 -43.65 4.01 -13.89
C HIS A 365 -43.66 5.17 -12.87
N LEU A 366 -43.48 4.88 -11.59
CA LEU A 366 -43.44 5.89 -10.52
C LEU A 366 -42.25 6.84 -10.67
N VAL A 367 -41.06 6.31 -10.95
CA VAL A 367 -39.86 7.13 -11.16
C VAL A 367 -40.02 8.02 -12.40
N ALA A 368 -40.57 7.49 -13.49
CA ALA A 368 -40.83 8.28 -14.68
C ALA A 368 -41.89 9.38 -14.48
N GLN A 369 -42.86 9.17 -13.58
CA GLN A 369 -43.91 10.14 -13.27
C GLN A 369 -43.45 11.22 -12.28
N HIS A 370 -42.57 10.86 -11.34
CA HIS A 370 -42.27 11.69 -10.18
C HIS A 370 -40.88 12.32 -10.16
N LEU A 371 -39.90 11.87 -10.96
CA LEU A 371 -38.53 12.38 -10.90
C LEU A 371 -38.04 12.99 -12.23
N ASP A 372 -37.36 14.13 -12.11
CA ASP A 372 -36.69 14.83 -13.20
C ASP A 372 -35.32 15.40 -12.72
N PRO A 373 -34.18 15.02 -13.32
CA PRO A 373 -34.03 14.02 -14.39
C PRO A 373 -34.39 12.59 -13.93
N GLN A 374 -34.56 11.65 -14.87
CA GLN A 374 -34.87 10.26 -14.54
C GLN A 374 -33.58 9.44 -14.34
N PRO A 375 -33.35 8.82 -13.18
CA PRO A 375 -32.18 7.96 -12.98
C PRO A 375 -32.34 6.64 -13.75
N SER A 376 -31.23 6.09 -14.23
CA SER A 376 -31.22 4.79 -14.87
C SER A 376 -31.33 3.68 -13.83
N LEU A 377 -32.33 2.82 -13.99
CA LEU A 377 -32.60 1.72 -13.05
C LEU A 377 -32.27 0.37 -13.69
N SER A 378 -31.42 -0.41 -13.03
CA SER A 378 -31.20 -1.82 -13.36
C SER A 378 -31.88 -2.68 -12.31
N LEU A 379 -32.93 -3.39 -12.70
CA LEU A 379 -33.71 -4.25 -11.80
C LEU A 379 -33.32 -5.71 -12.02
N GLU A 380 -32.98 -6.40 -10.94
CA GLU A 380 -32.62 -7.80 -10.93
C GLU A 380 -33.48 -8.57 -9.94
N LEU A 381 -33.92 -9.75 -10.38
CA LEU A 381 -34.69 -10.71 -9.61
C LEU A 381 -33.73 -11.69 -8.95
N MET A 382 -33.73 -11.74 -7.62
CA MET A 382 -32.83 -12.58 -6.84
C MET A 382 -33.62 -13.52 -5.94
N GLN A 383 -33.16 -14.77 -5.84
CA GLN A 383 -33.71 -15.74 -4.90
C GLN A 383 -32.80 -15.80 -3.67
N TYR A 384 -33.32 -15.46 -2.50
CA TYR A 384 -32.59 -15.39 -1.24
C TYR A 384 -33.38 -16.10 -0.14
N GLN A 385 -32.78 -17.12 0.50
CA GLN A 385 -33.43 -17.94 1.56
C GLN A 385 -34.85 -18.41 1.18
N GLU A 386 -35.02 -18.95 -0.03
CA GLU A 386 -36.31 -19.38 -0.62
C GLU A 386 -37.34 -18.26 -0.89
N ARG A 387 -36.93 -16.99 -0.85
CA ARG A 387 -37.79 -15.83 -1.14
C ARG A 387 -37.30 -15.06 -2.36
N ASP A 388 -38.23 -14.43 -3.07
CA ASP A 388 -37.92 -13.55 -4.17
C ASP A 388 -37.68 -12.11 -3.66
N VAL A 389 -36.49 -11.58 -3.93
CA VAL A 389 -36.08 -10.20 -3.61
C VAL A 389 -35.80 -9.46 -4.91
N VAL A 390 -36.33 -8.24 -5.02
CA VAL A 390 -36.06 -7.36 -6.16
C VAL A 390 -34.94 -6.41 -5.77
N ARG A 391 -33.80 -6.50 -6.48
CA ARG A 391 -32.67 -5.56 -6.37
C ARG A 391 -32.82 -4.47 -7.43
N VAL A 392 -32.94 -3.23 -6.99
CA VAL A 392 -33.01 -2.05 -7.86
C VAL A 392 -31.71 -1.27 -7.71
N GLU A 393 -30.84 -1.34 -8.72
CA GLU A 393 -29.63 -0.54 -8.78
C GLU A 393 -29.93 0.79 -9.46
N VAL A 394 -29.69 1.88 -8.73
CA VAL A 394 -29.92 3.26 -9.15
C VAL A 394 -28.60 3.82 -9.68
N LYS A 395 -28.56 4.12 -10.97
CA LYS A 395 -27.43 4.75 -11.66
C LYS A 395 -27.78 6.18 -12.03
N THR A 396 -26.82 7.08 -11.82
CA THR A 396 -26.98 8.50 -12.09
C THR A 396 -26.23 8.85 -13.37
N ASP A 397 -26.96 8.89 -14.49
CA ASP A 397 -26.37 9.29 -15.78
C ASP A 397 -26.40 10.81 -15.97
N GLU A 398 -27.25 11.50 -15.20
CA GLU A 398 -27.42 12.94 -15.22
C GLU A 398 -27.01 13.52 -13.85
N LEU A 399 -26.77 14.83 -13.85
CA LEU A 399 -26.26 15.50 -12.66
C LEU A 399 -27.41 15.86 -11.70
N PRO A 400 -27.20 15.74 -10.38
CA PRO A 400 -28.20 16.15 -9.40
C PRO A 400 -28.48 17.67 -9.47
N PRO A 401 -29.54 18.19 -8.84
CA PRO A 401 -30.51 17.46 -8.04
C PRO A 401 -31.54 16.72 -8.91
N TYR A 402 -31.84 15.49 -8.54
CA TYR A 402 -33.02 14.75 -8.93
C TYR A 402 -34.21 15.30 -8.14
N VAL A 403 -35.07 16.05 -8.83
CA VAL A 403 -36.17 16.80 -8.22
C VAL A 403 -37.48 16.06 -8.43
N ALA A 404 -38.28 16.01 -7.37
CA ALA A 404 -39.63 15.47 -7.44
C ALA A 404 -40.57 16.39 -8.23
N SER A 405 -41.63 15.84 -8.82
CA SER A 405 -42.64 16.60 -9.57
C SER A 405 -43.34 17.70 -8.75
N ASN A 406 -43.29 17.63 -7.42
CA ASN A 406 -43.78 18.64 -6.49
C ASN A 406 -42.72 19.69 -6.08
N GLY A 407 -41.52 19.65 -6.67
CA GLY A 407 -40.39 20.53 -6.36
C GLY A 407 -39.53 20.12 -5.16
N THR A 408 -39.82 18.97 -4.54
CA THR A 408 -39.09 18.48 -3.36
C THR A 408 -37.83 17.71 -3.78
N VAL A 409 -36.73 17.89 -3.05
CA VAL A 409 -35.51 17.08 -3.24
C VAL A 409 -35.34 16.19 -2.02
N TYR A 410 -35.05 14.92 -2.24
CA TYR A 410 -34.80 13.94 -1.18
C TYR A 410 -33.31 13.64 -1.08
N VAL A 411 -32.81 13.52 0.13
CA VAL A 411 -31.39 13.22 0.45
C VAL A 411 -31.29 12.16 1.54
N ARG A 412 -30.14 11.49 1.58
CA ARG A 412 -29.79 10.52 2.63
C ARG A 412 -29.07 11.25 3.77
N ARG A 413 -29.65 11.22 4.97
CA ARG A 413 -29.08 11.74 6.21
C ARG A 413 -29.27 10.73 7.34
N ASP A 414 -28.20 10.41 8.07
CA ASP A 414 -28.17 9.43 9.17
C ASP A 414 -28.86 8.11 8.77
N ASP A 415 -28.53 7.63 7.56
CA ASP A 415 -29.08 6.41 6.97
C ASP A 415 -30.62 6.40 6.81
N GLN A 416 -31.23 7.59 6.74
CA GLN A 416 -32.66 7.77 6.44
C GLN A 416 -32.89 8.74 5.28
N THR A 417 -34.03 8.58 4.62
CA THR A 417 -34.46 9.43 3.51
C THR A 417 -35.23 10.63 4.06
N HIS A 418 -34.70 11.83 3.85
CA HIS A 418 -35.26 13.08 4.33
C HIS A 418 -35.47 14.07 3.18
N VAL A 419 -36.37 15.02 3.38
CA VAL A 419 -36.48 16.20 2.50
C VAL A 419 -35.27 17.10 2.73
N ALA A 420 -34.59 17.46 1.65
CA ALA A 420 -33.39 18.28 1.68
C ALA A 420 -33.68 19.66 2.27
N ASN A 421 -32.85 20.07 3.22
CA ASN A 421 -32.86 21.43 3.74
C ASN A 421 -32.09 22.38 2.79
N ARG A 422 -32.15 23.69 3.09
CA ARG A 422 -31.51 24.73 2.26
C ARG A 422 -30.00 24.47 2.06
N GLU A 423 -29.29 24.01 3.07
CA GLU A 423 -27.85 23.78 3.00
C GLU A 423 -27.52 22.57 2.12
N GLU A 424 -28.25 21.47 2.30
CA GLU A 424 -28.10 20.23 1.51
C GLU A 424 -28.41 20.48 0.03
N LEU A 425 -29.44 21.28 -0.28
CA LEU A 425 -29.76 21.71 -1.65
C LEU A 425 -28.63 22.51 -2.29
N LEU A 426 -28.04 23.46 -1.54
CA LEU A 426 -26.91 24.25 -2.03
C LEU A 426 -25.66 23.38 -2.26
N GLN A 427 -25.42 22.38 -1.40
CA GLN A 427 -24.32 21.45 -1.56
C GLN A 427 -24.52 20.54 -2.79
N LEU A 428 -25.73 20.02 -3.03
CA LEU A 428 -26.05 19.22 -4.22
C LEU A 428 -25.87 20.02 -5.51
N ALA A 429 -26.39 21.25 -5.55
CA ALA A 429 -26.26 22.12 -6.71
C ALA A 429 -24.79 22.45 -7.01
N ARG A 430 -23.98 22.74 -5.97
CA ARG A 430 -22.54 22.98 -6.12
C ARG A 430 -21.82 21.76 -6.69
N ARG A 431 -22.11 20.55 -6.20
CA ARG A 431 -21.53 19.29 -6.72
C ARG A 431 -21.87 19.05 -8.20
N ALA A 432 -23.10 19.34 -8.61
CA ALA A 432 -23.53 19.21 -9.99
C ALA A 432 -22.86 20.24 -10.92
N LEU A 433 -22.74 21.49 -10.48
CA LEU A 433 -22.00 22.56 -11.16
C LEU A 433 -20.50 22.24 -11.32
N VAL A 434 -19.95 21.36 -10.47
CA VAL A 434 -18.59 20.84 -10.63
C VAL A 434 -18.53 19.86 -11.80
N ARG A 435 -19.37 18.81 -11.76
CA ARG A 435 -19.34 17.73 -12.75
C ARG A 435 -19.76 18.16 -14.16
N SER A 436 -20.64 19.17 -14.32
CA SER A 436 -21.11 19.63 -15.64
C SER A 436 -20.06 20.36 -16.47
N THR A 437 -18.95 20.74 -15.86
CA THR A 437 -17.92 21.58 -16.51
C THR A 437 -16.74 20.79 -17.06
N MET A 438 -16.77 19.45 -17.08
CA MET A 438 -15.67 18.64 -17.62
C MET A 438 -15.26 19.15 -19.02
N SER A 439 -14.07 19.74 -19.08
CA SER A 439 -13.45 20.32 -20.27
C SER A 439 -12.47 19.29 -20.86
N PRO A 440 -12.16 19.29 -22.18
CA PRO A 440 -11.24 18.35 -22.85
C PRO A 440 -9.78 18.34 -22.35
N LEU A 441 -9.49 19.03 -21.25
CA LEU A 441 -8.18 19.11 -20.59
C LEU A 441 -8.07 18.15 -19.39
N ASP A 442 -9.11 17.37 -19.11
CA ASP A 442 -9.23 16.55 -17.92
C ASP A 442 -9.23 15.05 -18.28
N ASN A 443 -8.06 14.55 -18.68
CA ASN A 443 -7.84 13.17 -19.12
C ASN A 443 -7.51 12.22 -17.95
N GLY A 444 -7.64 12.66 -16.71
CA GLY A 444 -7.31 11.85 -15.52
C GLY A 444 -5.82 11.80 -15.15
N GLU A 445 -4.99 12.72 -15.65
CA GLU A 445 -3.62 12.92 -15.15
C GLU A 445 -3.60 13.88 -13.94
N ASP A 446 -2.56 13.75 -13.09
CA ASP A 446 -2.31 14.61 -11.93
C ASP A 446 -2.27 16.11 -12.30
N LEU A 447 -2.74 16.98 -11.39
CA LEU A 447 -2.77 18.43 -11.58
C LEU A 447 -1.39 19.00 -11.95
N GLU A 448 -1.24 19.57 -13.15
CA GLU A 448 -0.05 20.33 -13.51
C GLU A 448 -0.01 21.64 -12.71
N LEU A 449 0.83 21.68 -11.67
CA LEU A 449 1.03 22.87 -10.83
C LEU A 449 1.63 24.02 -11.66
N PRO A 450 1.13 25.26 -11.51
CA PRO A 450 1.77 26.42 -12.12
C PRO A 450 3.24 26.57 -11.67
N ARG A 451 4.15 26.89 -12.59
CA ARG A 451 5.59 27.06 -12.34
C ARG A 451 5.96 28.42 -11.73
N SER A 452 4.96 29.23 -11.39
CA SER A 452 5.13 30.55 -10.77
C SER A 452 3.91 30.95 -9.97
N GLY A 453 4.08 31.82 -8.98
CA GLY A 453 3.01 32.17 -8.04
C GLY A 453 3.24 31.51 -6.70
N VAL A 454 2.28 31.63 -5.79
CA VAL A 454 2.34 31.03 -4.45
C VAL A 454 1.02 30.38 -4.09
N GLU A 455 1.07 29.37 -3.25
CA GLU A 455 -0.07 28.62 -2.73
C GLU A 455 -0.07 28.68 -1.19
N ILE A 456 -1.24 28.72 -0.57
CA ILE A 456 -1.35 28.54 0.89
C ILE A 456 -1.70 27.08 1.15
N VAL A 457 -0.79 26.35 1.80
CA VAL A 457 -0.89 24.90 1.98
C VAL A 457 -1.41 24.51 3.36
N SER A 458 -1.33 25.40 4.34
CA SER A 458 -1.93 25.20 5.66
C SER A 458 -2.33 26.51 6.32
N GLU A 459 -3.44 26.48 7.08
CA GLU A 459 -3.86 27.55 7.98
C GLU A 459 -4.15 26.96 9.37
N GLN A 460 -3.61 27.58 10.43
CA GLN A 460 -3.81 27.14 11.81
C GLN A 460 -4.08 28.32 12.73
N LYS A 461 -4.98 28.14 13.70
CA LYS A 461 -5.27 29.14 14.74
C LYS A 461 -4.56 28.76 16.02
N ARG A 462 -3.52 29.52 16.40
CA ARG A 462 -2.77 29.35 17.66
C ARG A 462 -2.94 30.59 18.52
N ASN A 463 -3.38 30.42 19.78
CA ASN A 463 -3.53 31.53 20.74
C ASN A 463 -4.33 32.75 20.21
N ALA A 464 -5.43 32.49 19.51
CA ALA A 464 -6.28 33.51 18.86
C ALA A 464 -5.62 34.31 17.70
N VAL A 465 -4.40 33.94 17.27
CA VAL A 465 -3.71 34.47 16.10
C VAL A 465 -3.65 33.40 15.01
N TRP A 466 -3.87 33.81 13.76
CA TRP A 466 -3.83 32.91 12.61
C TRP A 466 -2.43 32.88 11.98
N THR A 467 -1.92 31.67 11.79
CA THR A 467 -0.64 31.38 11.13
C THR A 467 -0.93 30.65 9.82
N TYR A 468 -0.26 31.06 8.74
CA TYR A 468 -0.38 30.46 7.41
C TYR A 468 0.97 29.94 6.96
N GLU A 469 0.93 28.84 6.21
CA GLU A 469 2.09 28.32 5.50
C GLU A 469 1.91 28.57 4.00
N VAL A 470 2.80 29.38 3.43
CA VAL A 470 2.79 29.74 2.00
C VAL A 470 3.88 28.96 1.27
N ARG A 471 3.52 28.19 0.24
CA ARG A 471 4.42 27.52 -0.70
C ARG A 471 4.68 28.43 -1.90
N ASP A 472 5.91 28.92 -2.09
CA ASP A 472 6.29 29.56 -3.37
C ASP A 472 6.53 28.48 -4.43
N LEU A 473 5.80 28.54 -5.55
CA LEU A 473 5.84 27.52 -6.59
C LEU A 473 7.17 27.48 -7.37
N ARG A 474 8.11 28.40 -7.08
CA ARG A 474 9.45 28.42 -7.68
C ARG A 474 10.55 27.93 -6.74
N THR A 475 10.37 28.05 -5.42
CA THR A 475 11.45 27.88 -4.43
C THR A 475 11.03 27.15 -3.15
N THR A 476 9.76 26.78 -3.01
CA THR A 476 9.18 25.83 -2.03
C THR A 476 9.46 26.07 -0.53
N THR A 477 9.91 27.26 -0.12
CA THR A 477 10.11 27.62 1.30
C THR A 477 8.85 28.22 1.92
N GLY A 478 8.44 27.74 3.10
CA GLY A 478 7.30 28.24 3.89
C GLY A 478 7.56 29.60 4.55
N VAL A 479 6.53 30.46 4.64
CA VAL A 479 6.65 31.84 5.17
C VAL A 479 5.51 32.17 6.14
N GLU A 480 5.87 32.65 7.33
CA GLU A 480 4.94 33.12 8.37
C GLU A 480 4.42 34.56 8.10
N ARG A 481 3.23 34.87 8.61
CA ARG A 481 2.49 36.11 8.31
C ARG A 481 3.26 37.41 8.59
N ASP A 482 4.06 37.44 9.65
CA ASP A 482 4.86 38.60 10.09
C ASP A 482 6.11 38.85 9.22
N ARG A 483 6.56 37.82 8.49
CA ARG A 483 7.71 37.86 7.56
C ARG A 483 7.29 37.93 6.09
N ALA A 484 6.00 37.79 5.80
CA ALA A 484 5.45 37.85 4.45
C ALA A 484 5.59 39.25 3.85
N GLN A 485 6.33 39.38 2.74
CA GLN A 485 6.43 40.61 1.95
C GLN A 485 6.07 40.36 0.48
N GLY A 486 5.59 41.40 -0.21
CA GLY A 486 5.27 41.32 -1.64
C GLY A 486 4.13 40.34 -1.94
N LEU A 487 4.42 39.32 -2.76
CA LEU A 487 3.42 38.35 -3.24
C LEU A 487 2.88 37.46 -2.12
N TRP A 488 3.68 37.17 -1.09
CA TRP A 488 3.26 36.36 0.06
C TRP A 488 2.25 37.11 0.94
N ALA A 489 2.50 38.40 1.19
CA ALA A 489 1.57 39.26 1.92
C ALA A 489 0.24 39.42 1.17
N TYR A 490 0.31 39.53 -0.16
CA TYR A 490 -0.87 39.56 -1.02
C TYR A 490 -1.70 38.27 -0.91
N ALA A 491 -1.05 37.10 -1.03
CA ALA A 491 -1.72 35.81 -0.93
C ALA A 491 -2.40 35.61 0.43
N ILE A 492 -1.70 35.91 1.54
CA ILE A 492 -2.26 35.82 2.89
C ILE A 492 -3.43 36.77 3.08
N ALA A 493 -3.31 38.04 2.66
CA ALA A 493 -4.40 39.00 2.79
C ALA A 493 -5.66 38.56 2.02
N ARG A 494 -5.49 37.99 0.82
CA ARG A 494 -6.59 37.45 0.02
C ARG A 494 -7.22 36.21 0.64
N HIS A 495 -6.41 35.32 1.19
CA HIS A 495 -6.89 34.13 1.89
C HIS A 495 -7.59 34.48 3.21
N GLU A 496 -7.20 35.58 3.87
CA GLU A 496 -7.92 36.14 5.01
C GLU A 496 -9.29 36.70 4.63
N GLU A 497 -9.37 37.42 3.50
CA GLU A 497 -10.65 37.90 2.97
C GLU A 497 -11.58 36.74 2.61
N LEU A 498 -11.03 35.63 2.08
CA LEU A 498 -11.75 34.39 1.84
C LEU A 498 -12.29 33.78 3.16
N ARG A 499 -11.42 33.56 4.15
CA ARG A 499 -11.77 32.95 5.43
C ARG A 499 -12.80 33.78 6.21
N ASP A 500 -12.66 35.11 6.16
CA ASP A 500 -13.60 36.04 6.81
C ASP A 500 -14.92 36.18 6.03
N ALA A 501 -15.15 35.36 4.99
CA ALA A 501 -16.33 35.35 4.11
C ALA A 501 -16.62 36.70 3.46
N LYS A 502 -15.59 37.53 3.25
CA LYS A 502 -15.68 38.79 2.51
C LYS A 502 -15.65 38.59 1.00
N ILE A 503 -15.19 37.42 0.55
CA ILE A 503 -15.16 37.00 -0.84
C ILE A 503 -15.86 35.65 -0.97
N ASP A 504 -16.75 35.51 -1.95
CA ASP A 504 -17.41 34.24 -2.26
C ASP A 504 -16.84 33.66 -3.57
N LEU A 505 -16.03 32.61 -3.45
CA LEU A 505 -15.43 31.92 -4.60
C LEU A 505 -16.46 31.30 -5.56
N ASN A 506 -17.72 31.16 -5.14
CA ASN A 506 -18.76 30.63 -6.02
C ASN A 506 -19.27 31.66 -7.03
N GLU A 507 -19.17 32.95 -6.73
CA GLU A 507 -19.64 34.03 -7.62
C GLU A 507 -18.48 34.70 -8.38
N ASP A 508 -17.28 34.76 -7.79
CA ASP A 508 -16.15 35.52 -8.32
C ASP A 508 -15.19 34.71 -9.23
N VAL A 509 -15.36 33.39 -9.32
CA VAL A 509 -14.44 32.50 -10.05
C VAL A 509 -15.06 32.02 -11.35
N ARG A 510 -14.33 32.19 -12.45
CA ARG A 510 -14.71 31.63 -13.75
C ARG A 510 -14.15 30.22 -13.88
N TRP A 511 -15.01 29.24 -13.69
CA TRP A 511 -14.67 27.82 -13.73
C TRP A 511 -14.76 27.22 -15.13
N TYR A 512 -13.81 26.35 -15.47
CA TYR A 512 -13.84 25.46 -16.63
C TYR A 512 -13.23 24.12 -16.22
N GLY A 513 -14.07 23.10 -16.03
CA GLY A 513 -13.66 21.80 -15.50
C GLY A 513 -13.24 21.87 -14.04
N ARG A 514 -12.11 21.23 -13.74
CA ARG A 514 -11.46 21.29 -12.42
C ARG A 514 -10.62 22.55 -12.22
N LEU A 515 -10.42 23.37 -13.26
CA LEU A 515 -9.61 24.58 -13.21
C LEU A 515 -10.49 25.83 -13.18
N GLY A 516 -10.13 26.81 -12.36
CA GLY A 516 -10.85 28.06 -12.19
C GLY A 516 -9.91 29.25 -12.27
N VAL A 517 -10.34 30.31 -12.95
CA VAL A 517 -9.68 31.60 -12.93
C VAL A 517 -10.45 32.50 -11.98
N TRP A 518 -9.87 32.75 -10.82
CA TRP A 518 -10.47 33.66 -9.84
C TRP A 518 -10.25 35.11 -10.25
N ARG A 519 -9.04 35.46 -10.70
CA ARG A 519 -8.74 36.84 -11.05
C ARG A 519 -7.70 36.96 -12.13
N THR A 520 -7.83 38.00 -12.95
CA THR A 520 -6.77 38.47 -13.86
C THR A 520 -6.52 39.95 -13.57
N PHE A 521 -5.27 40.33 -13.33
CA PHE A 521 -4.91 41.72 -13.02
C PHE A 521 -3.52 42.09 -13.56
N GLN A 522 -3.31 43.39 -13.81
CA GLN A 522 -2.02 43.90 -14.29
C GLN A 522 -1.15 44.31 -13.12
N GLN A 523 0.10 43.85 -13.11
CA GLN A 523 1.11 44.28 -12.15
C GLN A 523 2.35 44.76 -12.92
N GLY A 524 2.47 46.09 -13.07
CA GLY A 524 3.44 46.70 -13.99
C GLY A 524 3.03 46.47 -15.44
N ASN A 525 3.96 45.97 -16.27
CA ASN A 525 3.72 45.61 -17.68
C ASN A 525 3.37 44.12 -17.90
N ARG A 526 3.06 43.39 -16.82
CA ARG A 526 2.84 41.94 -16.86
C ARG A 526 1.47 41.58 -16.29
N THR A 527 0.78 40.69 -16.98
CA THR A 527 -0.49 40.10 -16.54
C THR A 527 -0.23 39.03 -15.47
N LYS A 528 -1.04 39.05 -14.41
CA LYS A 528 -1.02 38.10 -13.30
C LYS A 528 -2.39 37.46 -13.11
N TYR A 529 -2.38 36.22 -12.64
CA TYR A 529 -3.57 35.40 -12.46
C TYR A 529 -3.64 34.84 -11.03
N ASP A 530 -4.84 34.87 -10.44
CA ASP A 530 -5.17 34.04 -9.28
C ASP A 530 -6.00 32.87 -9.81
N LEU A 531 -5.52 31.65 -9.60
CA LEU A 531 -6.03 30.41 -10.17
C LEU A 531 -6.48 29.48 -9.05
N ILE A 532 -7.46 28.62 -9.35
CA ILE A 532 -8.03 27.71 -8.37
C ILE A 532 -8.18 26.35 -9.04
N HIS A 533 -7.89 25.27 -8.32
CA HIS A 533 -8.23 23.92 -8.73
C HIS A 533 -9.19 23.30 -7.72
N ARG A 534 -10.01 22.37 -8.21
CA ARG A 534 -10.89 21.52 -7.40
C ARG A 534 -10.71 20.07 -7.80
N ASP A 535 -10.75 19.19 -6.81
CA ASP A 535 -10.64 17.75 -7.01
C ASP A 535 -11.86 17.17 -7.77
N ALA A 536 -11.82 15.86 -8.06
CA ALA A 536 -12.91 15.16 -8.75
C ALA A 536 -14.25 15.17 -7.98
N SER A 537 -14.21 15.46 -6.68
CA SER A 537 -15.41 15.61 -5.82
C SER A 537 -15.93 17.05 -5.76
N GLY A 538 -15.19 18.01 -6.35
CA GLY A 538 -15.53 19.43 -6.41
C GLY A 538 -15.07 20.24 -5.21
N VAL A 539 -14.26 19.65 -4.33
CA VAL A 539 -13.63 20.36 -3.22
C VAL A 539 -12.45 21.14 -3.76
N ILE A 540 -12.39 22.44 -3.45
CA ILE A 540 -11.24 23.27 -3.76
C ILE A 540 -10.07 22.77 -2.90
N ASP A 541 -9.11 22.14 -3.54
CA ASP A 541 -7.92 21.56 -2.94
C ASP A 541 -6.69 22.45 -3.14
N HIS A 542 -6.67 23.30 -4.18
CA HIS A 542 -5.57 24.23 -4.44
C HIS A 542 -6.03 25.64 -4.83
N ILE A 543 -5.38 26.67 -4.27
CA ILE A 543 -5.53 28.08 -4.68
C ILE A 543 -4.13 28.68 -4.91
N PHE A 544 -3.90 29.15 -6.14
CA PHE A 544 -2.66 29.78 -6.57
C PHE A 544 -2.83 31.29 -6.72
N TYR A 545 -1.92 32.06 -6.13
CA TYR A 545 -1.95 33.52 -6.10
C TYR A 545 -0.81 34.15 -6.91
N GLY A 546 -1.14 35.14 -7.75
CA GLY A 546 -0.21 35.97 -8.53
C GLY A 546 0.69 35.21 -9.52
N VAL A 547 0.14 34.15 -10.11
CA VAL A 547 0.75 33.34 -11.17
C VAL A 547 1.05 34.23 -12.39
N SER A 548 2.25 34.11 -12.94
CA SER A 548 2.67 34.86 -14.15
C SER A 548 2.39 34.05 -15.40
N GLU A 549 2.21 34.73 -16.54
CA GLU A 549 1.96 34.11 -17.85
C GLU A 549 3.02 33.08 -18.28
N TRP A 550 4.30 33.30 -17.95
CA TRP A 550 5.38 32.34 -18.21
C TRP A 550 5.24 31.04 -17.39
N GLY A 551 4.67 31.12 -16.18
CA GLY A 551 4.52 29.98 -15.28
C GLY A 551 3.20 29.23 -15.43
N LEU A 552 2.39 29.53 -16.45
CA LEU A 552 1.20 28.77 -16.79
C LEU A 552 1.60 27.51 -17.56
N GLY A 553 1.14 26.35 -17.09
CA GLY A 553 1.18 25.09 -17.85
C GLY A 553 0.27 25.10 -19.08
N GLU A 554 0.32 24.06 -19.89
CA GLU A 554 -0.43 23.98 -21.16
C GLU A 554 -1.95 24.04 -20.92
N GLY A 555 -2.44 23.32 -19.89
CA GLY A 555 -3.85 23.36 -19.48
C GLY A 555 -4.33 24.73 -19.00
N TRP A 556 -3.49 25.44 -18.22
CA TRP A 556 -3.82 26.78 -17.72
C TRP A 556 -3.76 27.86 -18.82
N ARG A 557 -2.91 27.70 -19.85
CA ARG A 557 -2.86 28.60 -21.02
C ARG A 557 -4.08 28.44 -21.93
N SER A 558 -4.48 27.20 -22.18
CA SER A 558 -5.69 26.89 -22.97
C SER A 558 -6.94 27.46 -22.29
N LEU A 559 -7.03 27.38 -20.97
CA LEU A 559 -8.10 27.98 -20.16
C LEU A 559 -8.23 29.50 -20.36
N LEU A 560 -7.09 30.19 -20.46
CA LEU A 560 -7.03 31.65 -20.59
C LEU A 560 -7.17 32.14 -22.03
N GLY A 561 -7.33 31.23 -23.01
CA GLY A 561 -7.46 31.56 -24.43
C GLY A 561 -6.17 32.14 -25.04
N ILE A 562 -5.01 31.83 -24.45
CA ILE A 562 -3.70 32.31 -24.91
C ILE A 562 -3.21 31.37 -26.02
N ASN A 563 -3.64 31.61 -27.27
CA ASN A 563 -3.08 30.93 -28.43
C ASN A 563 -1.81 31.64 -28.89
N ASP A 564 -0.71 30.90 -29.05
CA ASP A 564 0.52 31.42 -29.65
C ASP A 564 0.27 31.80 -31.11
N ASN A 565 0.12 33.11 -31.33
CA ASN A 565 0.24 33.70 -32.65
C ASN A 565 1.39 34.71 -32.63
N PHE A 566 2.61 34.17 -32.59
CA PHE A 566 3.81 34.89 -33.00
C PHE A 566 4.66 33.97 -33.90
N GLY A 567 4.35 34.01 -35.20
CA GLY A 567 5.41 33.95 -36.20
C GLY A 567 6.15 35.29 -36.21
N VAL A 568 7.47 35.28 -36.21
CA VAL A 568 8.32 35.63 -37.36
C VAL A 568 9.76 35.22 -37.03
N ASP A 569 10.33 34.51 -38.01
CA ASP A 569 11.72 34.18 -38.30
C ASP A 569 12.82 35.02 -37.63
N LEU A 570 13.95 34.35 -37.30
CA LEU A 570 15.21 34.56 -38.02
C LEU A 570 16.15 33.35 -37.83
N ASN A 571 16.37 32.64 -38.94
CA ASN A 571 17.48 31.70 -39.17
C ASN A 571 18.84 32.31 -38.80
N VAL A 572 19.75 31.52 -38.19
CA VAL A 572 21.07 31.19 -38.75
C VAL A 572 21.51 29.79 -38.30
N ASN A 573 21.88 29.02 -39.31
CA ASN A 573 22.43 27.66 -39.44
C ASN A 573 23.52 27.13 -38.47
N ASP A 574 23.75 25.82 -38.69
CA ASP A 574 24.95 24.98 -38.50
C ASP A 574 25.14 24.35 -37.10
N ASP A 575 25.44 23.07 -36.94
CA ASP A 575 25.53 21.93 -37.85
C ASP A 575 25.66 20.64 -36.99
N HIS A 576 25.38 19.49 -37.61
CA HIS A 576 25.74 18.11 -37.21
C HIS A 576 24.94 17.32 -36.13
N ALA A 577 24.16 16.37 -36.64
CA ALA A 577 23.92 15.02 -36.08
C ALA A 577 25.16 14.11 -36.35
N PRO A 578 25.32 12.85 -35.81
CA PRO A 578 24.24 11.89 -35.58
C PRO A 578 24.34 10.89 -34.39
N ILE A 579 23.23 10.18 -34.27
CA ILE A 579 22.85 9.00 -33.47
C ILE A 579 23.84 7.83 -33.54
N SER A 580 24.05 7.12 -32.42
CA SER A 580 24.27 5.66 -32.39
C SER A 580 24.10 5.02 -31.00
N THR A 581 23.22 4.02 -30.90
CA THR A 581 23.23 2.88 -29.94
C THR A 581 23.69 1.61 -30.72
N PRO A 582 23.85 0.37 -30.18
CA PRO A 582 23.85 -0.18 -28.80
C PRO A 582 24.96 -1.27 -28.50
N ARG A 583 24.91 -1.84 -27.27
CA ARG A 583 25.34 -3.21 -26.80
C ARG A 583 26.79 -3.48 -26.36
N GLY A 584 26.90 -4.21 -25.24
CA GLY A 584 27.98 -5.19 -25.00
C GLY A 584 28.17 -5.62 -23.53
N PHE A 585 27.62 -6.80 -23.17
CA PHE A 585 27.77 -7.55 -21.91
C PHE A 585 29.23 -7.80 -21.49
N THR A 586 29.51 -7.98 -20.19
CA THR A 586 29.72 -9.31 -19.52
C THR A 586 30.33 -9.15 -18.12
N ALA A 587 29.74 -9.85 -17.15
CA ALA A 587 30.39 -10.23 -15.90
C ALA A 587 31.33 -11.43 -16.11
N PRO A 588 32.28 -11.66 -15.18
CA PRO A 588 32.62 -13.02 -14.78
C PRO A 588 32.30 -13.24 -13.29
N ILE A 589 31.62 -14.35 -13.04
CA ILE A 589 31.54 -15.08 -11.77
C ILE A 589 32.77 -15.99 -11.74
N ASP A 590 33.40 -16.15 -10.57
CA ASP A 590 33.73 -17.48 -10.04
C ASP A 590 34.09 -17.42 -8.54
N ASP A 591 33.47 -18.37 -7.83
CA ASP A 591 33.59 -18.72 -6.42
C ASP A 591 34.98 -19.28 -6.06
N GLU A 592 35.42 -19.09 -4.81
CA GLU A 592 36.04 -20.17 -4.03
C GLU A 592 35.91 -19.95 -2.51
N GLN A 593 35.66 -21.06 -1.82
CA GLN A 593 35.24 -21.24 -0.42
C GLN A 593 36.30 -20.87 0.63
N THR A 594 35.88 -20.42 1.81
CA THR A 594 36.46 -20.86 3.10
C THR A 594 35.45 -20.78 4.24
N ASP A 595 35.28 -21.89 4.95
CA ASP A 595 34.64 -22.03 6.26
C ASP A 595 35.41 -21.30 7.37
N GLY A 596 34.69 -20.84 8.39
CA GLY A 596 35.07 -21.03 9.79
C GLY A 596 35.93 -19.97 10.49
N GLU A 597 35.38 -19.51 11.63
CA GLU A 597 36.00 -18.80 12.77
C GLU A 597 36.13 -17.27 12.68
N ASP A 598 35.63 -16.63 13.75
CA ASP A 598 35.65 -15.20 14.05
C ASP A 598 36.99 -14.53 13.68
N ASP A 599 36.93 -13.67 12.67
CA ASP A 599 37.82 -12.51 12.54
C ASP A 599 36.95 -11.32 12.13
N TRP A 600 36.55 -10.51 13.11
CA TRP A 600 36.03 -9.16 12.87
C TRP A 600 37.10 -8.39 12.07
N MET A 601 36.92 -8.28 10.76
CA MET A 601 37.69 -7.31 9.97
C MET A 601 37.24 -5.89 10.37
N PRO A 602 38.17 -4.94 10.60
CA PRO A 602 37.80 -3.58 10.91
C PRO A 602 37.09 -2.94 9.71
N TRP A 603 35.78 -2.73 9.85
CA TRP A 603 34.92 -2.03 8.89
C TRP A 603 35.31 -0.55 8.71
N GLY A 604 35.87 0.05 9.77
CA GLY A 604 36.26 1.45 9.85
C GLY A 604 37.54 1.75 9.06
N ASP A 605 37.39 2.66 8.11
CA ASP A 605 38.47 3.28 7.35
C ASP A 605 38.42 4.80 7.56
N ARG A 606 39.54 5.52 7.33
CA ARG A 606 39.62 6.97 7.54
C ARG A 606 40.32 7.66 6.37
N LYS A 607 39.67 8.70 5.83
CA LYS A 607 40.20 9.53 4.74
C LYS A 607 40.27 11.00 5.16
N TYR A 608 41.22 11.74 4.61
CA TYR A 608 41.31 13.19 4.80
C TYR A 608 40.13 13.90 4.12
N ARG A 609 39.45 14.79 4.85
CA ARG A 609 38.46 15.71 4.29
C ARG A 609 39.11 17.00 3.85
N TRP A 610 39.26 17.18 2.54
CA TRP A 610 39.93 18.33 1.93
C TRP A 610 38.92 19.41 1.51
N LYS A 611 39.20 20.68 1.82
CA LYS A 611 38.50 21.86 1.28
C LYS A 611 39.52 22.89 0.84
N GLY A 612 39.67 23.05 -0.48
CA GLY A 612 40.75 23.85 -1.06
C GLY A 612 42.12 23.27 -0.68
N ARG A 613 42.93 24.05 0.05
CA ARG A 613 44.28 23.62 0.47
C ARG A 613 44.33 23.03 1.89
N GLY A 614 43.26 23.11 2.68
CA GLY A 614 43.21 22.58 4.03
C GLY A 614 42.53 21.21 4.08
N GLY A 615 43.06 20.30 4.89
CA GLY A 615 42.57 18.95 5.10
C GLY A 615 42.42 18.65 6.59
N LEU A 616 41.39 17.87 6.93
CA LEU A 616 41.12 17.40 8.29
C LEU A 616 41.18 15.87 8.32
N TRP A 617 41.95 15.31 9.26
CA TRP A 617 42.08 13.86 9.45
C TRP A 617 41.11 13.35 10.51
N ARG A 618 41.16 13.95 11.71
CA ARG A 618 40.31 13.57 12.85
C ARG A 618 40.26 14.67 13.91
N ILE A 619 39.23 14.57 14.75
CA ILE A 619 39.05 15.33 15.99
C ILE A 619 38.98 14.30 17.12
N TYR A 620 39.76 14.48 18.18
CA TYR A 620 39.84 13.53 19.28
C TYR A 620 40.17 14.22 20.61
N GLY A 621 39.88 13.56 21.73
CA GLY A 621 40.03 14.12 23.08
C GLY A 621 38.68 14.39 23.74
N ASN A 622 38.71 14.77 25.01
CA ASN A 622 37.53 15.08 25.82
C ASN A 622 37.37 16.60 26.02
N ASP A 623 36.25 17.04 26.59
CA ASP A 623 35.82 18.44 26.74
C ASP A 623 36.92 19.45 27.17
N GLU A 624 37.93 19.02 27.92
CA GLU A 624 39.04 19.88 28.39
C GLU A 624 40.33 19.79 27.55
N LYS A 625 40.46 18.79 26.65
CA LYS A 625 41.69 18.50 25.87
C LYS A 625 41.42 18.05 24.43
N ILE A 626 40.48 18.68 23.73
CA ILE A 626 40.24 18.41 22.30
C ILE A 626 41.47 18.75 21.46
N ARG A 627 41.76 17.88 20.48
CA ARG A 627 42.88 17.92 19.55
C ARG A 627 42.43 17.68 18.12
N PHE A 628 43.14 18.32 17.19
CA PHE A 628 42.87 18.27 15.76
C PHE A 628 44.13 17.83 15.01
N ASP A 629 43.98 16.84 14.14
CA ASP A 629 45.01 16.47 13.17
C ASP A 629 44.63 17.06 11.81
N LEU A 630 45.42 18.04 11.36
CA LEU A 630 45.18 18.85 10.16
C LEU A 630 46.28 18.64 9.11
N ALA A 631 46.00 19.00 7.87
CA ALA A 631 46.96 18.95 6.77
C ALA A 631 46.79 20.14 5.82
N MET A 632 47.87 20.64 5.23
CA MET A 632 47.83 21.72 4.25
C MET A 632 48.63 21.36 2.99
N LYS A 633 47.99 21.38 1.81
CA LYS A 633 48.65 21.16 0.51
C LYS A 633 49.62 22.29 0.17
N ASN A 634 50.80 21.96 -0.36
CA ASN A 634 51.79 22.94 -0.81
C ASN A 634 51.28 23.74 -2.03
N LYS A 635 51.94 24.87 -2.36
CA LYS A 635 51.51 25.74 -3.48
C LYS A 635 51.90 25.18 -4.85
N GLU A 636 52.93 24.35 -4.91
CA GLU A 636 53.62 23.99 -6.17
C GLU A 636 53.68 22.47 -6.42
N ASP A 637 53.34 21.62 -5.44
CA ASP A 637 53.37 20.15 -5.53
C ASP A 637 52.12 19.51 -4.90
N GLU A 638 51.85 18.23 -5.20
CA GLU A 638 50.77 17.43 -4.58
C GLU A 638 51.05 17.02 -3.12
N ASP A 639 52.27 17.26 -2.63
CA ASP A 639 52.66 17.02 -1.23
C ASP A 639 51.94 17.97 -0.25
N PHE A 640 51.62 17.46 0.93
CA PHE A 640 50.96 18.21 2.01
C PHE A 640 51.73 18.14 3.33
N GLN A 641 51.71 19.24 4.07
CA GLN A 641 52.27 19.34 5.41
C GLN A 641 51.22 18.96 6.45
N THR A 642 51.54 18.07 7.38
CA THR A 642 50.65 17.69 8.50
C THR A 642 50.92 18.53 9.75
N PHE A 643 49.86 18.83 10.49
CA PHE A 643 49.85 19.52 11.77
C PHE A 643 49.03 18.68 12.74
N ASN A 644 49.72 17.87 13.54
CA ASN A 644 49.10 16.98 14.51
C ASN A 644 48.98 17.66 15.89
N ASP A 645 48.07 17.17 16.73
CA ASP A 645 47.90 17.64 18.12
C ASP A 645 47.62 19.17 18.23
N VAL A 646 46.93 19.74 17.25
CA VAL A 646 46.58 21.16 17.26
C VAL A 646 45.47 21.38 18.29
N THR A 647 45.56 22.45 19.09
CA THR A 647 44.54 22.80 20.07
C THR A 647 43.47 23.70 19.46
N ARG A 648 42.22 23.64 19.97
CA ARG A 648 41.10 24.49 19.51
C ARG A 648 41.48 25.98 19.43
N ALA A 649 42.21 26.49 20.43
CA ALA A 649 42.65 27.89 20.50
C ALA A 649 43.61 28.33 19.36
N LYS A 650 44.22 27.38 18.64
CA LYS A 650 45.13 27.65 17.51
C LYS A 650 44.42 27.60 16.16
N LEU A 651 43.13 27.25 16.11
CA LEU A 651 42.35 27.20 14.89
C LEU A 651 41.92 28.61 14.47
N THR A 652 42.30 29.01 13.27
CA THR A 652 41.75 30.22 12.63
C THR A 652 40.33 29.97 12.11
N GLU A 653 39.56 31.02 11.85
CA GLU A 653 38.22 30.93 11.22
C GLU A 653 38.19 30.07 9.94
N ALA A 654 39.25 30.09 9.13
CA ALA A 654 39.35 29.24 7.95
C ALA A 654 39.34 27.74 8.27
N TRP A 655 39.93 27.33 9.39
CA TRP A 655 39.93 25.94 9.86
C TRP A 655 38.59 25.56 10.51
N LEU A 656 37.95 26.50 11.22
CA LEU A 656 36.60 26.29 11.75
C LEU A 656 35.56 26.10 10.63
N ASN A 657 35.67 26.87 9.54
CA ASN A 657 34.82 26.71 8.36
C ASN A 657 35.10 25.42 7.56
N LEU A 658 36.28 24.81 7.74
CA LEU A 658 36.53 23.45 7.25
C LEU A 658 35.78 22.45 8.13
N ILE A 659 35.92 22.53 9.45
CA ILE A 659 35.34 21.58 10.42
C ILE A 659 33.81 21.60 10.39
N ARG A 660 33.19 22.78 10.36
CA ARG A 660 31.73 22.94 10.40
C ARG A 660 31.07 22.38 9.15
N VAL A 661 30.22 21.39 9.34
CA VAL A 661 29.37 20.80 8.29
C VAL A 661 27.92 21.08 8.62
N LYS A 662 27.11 21.40 7.62
CA LYS A 662 25.66 21.52 7.83
C LYS A 662 25.09 20.12 8.09
N PRO A 663 24.16 19.94 9.04
CA PRO A 663 23.50 18.64 9.22
C PRO A 663 22.76 18.23 7.94
N PRO A 664 22.53 16.92 7.72
CA PRO A 664 21.75 16.45 6.58
C PRO A 664 20.29 16.93 6.71
N THR A 665 19.55 16.98 5.60
CA THR A 665 18.16 17.48 5.53
C THR A 665 17.10 16.39 5.76
N THR A 666 17.54 15.20 6.14
CA THR A 666 16.73 13.98 6.21
C THR A 666 17.24 13.09 7.34
N GLY A 667 16.34 12.33 7.98
CA GLY A 667 16.62 11.52 9.17
C GLY A 667 16.23 12.22 10.49
N ILE A 668 16.65 11.62 11.60
CA ILE A 668 16.39 12.10 12.96
C ILE A 668 17.67 12.06 13.79
N GLU A 669 17.91 13.10 14.60
CA GLU A 669 19.00 13.15 15.58
C GLU A 669 18.45 12.94 16.99
N VAL A 670 19.10 12.11 17.81
CA VAL A 670 18.81 12.04 19.25
C VAL A 670 19.63 13.12 19.94
N VAL A 671 18.94 14.18 20.42
CA VAL A 671 19.60 15.38 20.96
C VAL A 671 19.89 15.26 22.45
N ALA A 672 19.05 14.52 23.17
CA ALA A 672 19.20 14.31 24.60
C ALA A 672 18.56 12.98 25.03
N MET A 673 19.19 12.34 26.01
CA MET A 673 18.64 11.25 26.78
C MET A 673 18.67 11.65 28.25
N GLU A 674 17.51 11.59 28.91
CA GLU A 674 17.35 11.85 30.34
C GLU A 674 16.86 10.57 31.02
N GLU A 675 17.61 10.10 32.02
CA GLU A 675 17.22 8.94 32.84
C GLU A 675 16.69 9.44 34.20
N SER A 676 15.49 9.01 34.56
CA SER A 676 14.79 9.43 35.78
C SER A 676 14.25 8.21 36.55
N ASP A 677 13.78 8.43 37.77
CA ASP A 677 13.10 7.39 38.58
C ASP A 677 11.87 6.78 37.87
N PHE A 678 11.33 7.46 36.85
CA PHE A 678 10.18 7.03 36.05
C PHE A 678 10.55 6.40 34.71
N GLY A 679 11.84 6.14 34.46
CA GLY A 679 12.37 5.54 33.24
C GLY A 679 13.17 6.52 32.37
N ARG A 680 13.56 6.04 31.19
CA ARG A 680 14.35 6.79 30.20
C ARG A 680 13.45 7.59 29.27
N SER A 681 13.89 8.78 28.90
CA SER A 681 13.24 9.61 27.89
C SER A 681 14.24 10.19 26.90
N PHE A 682 13.79 10.36 25.66
CA PHE A 682 14.58 10.83 24.52
C PHE A 682 13.96 12.08 23.91
N ARG A 683 14.82 12.99 23.45
CA ARG A 683 14.40 14.12 22.61
C ARG A 683 14.98 13.97 21.22
N PHE A 684 14.12 14.12 20.22
CA PHE A 684 14.48 13.91 18.82
C PHE A 684 14.45 15.23 18.07
N ARG A 685 15.45 15.50 17.23
CA ARG A 685 15.40 16.58 16.25
C ARG A 685 15.07 16.01 14.89
N ASN A 686 14.00 16.51 14.28
CA ASN A 686 13.69 16.21 12.89
C ASN A 686 14.64 17.02 12.00
N LEU A 687 15.45 16.34 11.18
CA LEU A 687 16.49 16.98 10.38
C LEU A 687 15.94 17.78 9.19
N ARG A 688 14.67 17.56 8.79
CA ARG A 688 14.00 18.30 7.73
C ARG A 688 13.40 19.62 8.22
N SER A 689 12.78 19.63 9.41
CA SER A 689 12.17 20.84 9.99
C SER A 689 13.07 21.56 11.00
N GLY A 690 14.10 20.90 11.52
CA GLY A 690 14.93 21.38 12.63
C GLY A 690 14.24 21.37 14.00
N GLU A 691 12.99 20.93 14.07
CA GLU A 691 12.18 20.92 15.29
C GLU A 691 12.66 19.84 16.26
N VAL A 692 12.84 20.21 17.52
CA VAL A 692 13.16 19.29 18.61
C VAL A 692 11.86 18.92 19.33
N SER A 693 11.58 17.63 19.43
CA SER A 693 10.39 17.11 20.09
C SER A 693 10.41 17.37 21.60
N ASP A 694 9.22 17.32 22.20
CA ASP A 694 9.10 17.08 23.64
C ASP A 694 9.74 15.73 24.03
N PRO A 695 10.08 15.51 25.32
CA PRO A 695 10.66 14.25 25.78
C PRO A 695 9.67 13.08 25.60
N TRP A 696 10.09 12.06 24.85
CA TRP A 696 9.35 10.81 24.67
C TRP A 696 9.90 9.75 25.60
N ARG A 697 9.05 9.07 26.36
CA ARG A 697 9.50 7.94 27.20
C ARG A 697 9.75 6.73 26.32
N ASP A 698 10.72 5.92 26.71
CA ASP A 698 11.10 4.69 26.00
C ASP A 698 9.90 3.75 25.76
N GLN A 699 8.97 3.67 26.73
CA GLN A 699 7.75 2.85 26.64
C GLN A 699 6.66 3.42 25.73
N ASP A 700 6.70 4.73 25.44
CA ASP A 700 5.71 5.42 24.61
C ASP A 700 6.12 5.43 23.12
N LEU A 701 7.30 4.87 22.79
CA LEU A 701 7.78 4.76 21.42
C LEU A 701 7.11 3.55 20.75
N GLU A 702 6.30 3.82 19.74
CA GLU A 702 5.67 2.78 18.92
C GLU A 702 6.72 1.95 18.17
N GLN A 703 6.58 0.62 18.23
CA GLN A 703 7.48 -0.32 17.58
C GLN A 703 7.48 -0.14 16.06
N GLY A 704 8.68 -0.11 15.47
CA GLY A 704 8.86 0.06 14.02
C GLY A 704 8.87 1.53 13.56
N THR A 705 8.79 2.49 14.48
CA THR A 705 8.97 3.92 14.15
C THR A 705 10.45 4.31 14.08
N VAL A 706 10.77 5.35 13.30
CA VAL A 706 12.15 5.88 13.21
C VAL A 706 12.65 6.38 14.57
N ARG A 707 11.76 6.83 15.46
CA ARG A 707 12.12 7.28 16.81
C ARG A 707 12.50 6.12 17.73
N GLU A 708 11.76 5.01 17.67
CA GLU A 708 12.10 3.77 18.38
C GLU A 708 13.44 3.21 17.90
N TYR A 709 13.64 3.13 16.58
CA TYR A 709 14.92 2.79 15.97
C TYR A 709 16.06 3.70 16.47
N ALA A 710 15.90 5.01 16.36
CA ALA A 710 16.93 5.98 16.75
C ALA A 710 17.26 5.89 18.25
N ALA A 711 16.26 5.71 19.13
CA ALA A 711 16.48 5.55 20.56
C ALA A 711 17.25 4.27 20.90
N ARG A 712 16.88 3.15 20.29
CA ARG A 712 17.55 1.85 20.50
C ARG A 712 19.00 1.90 20.01
N MET A 713 19.23 2.38 18.78
CA MET A 713 20.57 2.47 18.21
C MET A 713 21.46 3.43 18.98
N PHE A 714 20.92 4.56 19.45
CA PHE A 714 21.66 5.52 20.27
C PHE A 714 22.22 4.93 21.56
N LEU A 715 21.53 3.96 22.18
CA LEU A 715 22.05 3.27 23.36
C LEU A 715 23.17 2.28 23.03
N GLU A 716 23.13 1.68 21.84
CA GLU A 716 24.16 0.73 21.36
C GLU A 716 25.41 1.46 20.85
N ASP A 717 25.23 2.65 20.27
CA ASP A 717 26.27 3.42 19.58
C ASP A 717 27.08 4.35 20.50
N LEU A 718 26.76 4.42 21.78
CA LEU A 718 27.45 5.28 22.75
C LEU A 718 28.25 4.46 23.79
N PRO A 719 29.57 4.65 23.90
CA PRO A 719 30.44 5.52 23.09
C PRO A 719 30.68 4.96 21.68
N ILE A 720 30.87 5.83 20.69
CA ILE A 720 31.08 5.43 19.30
C ILE A 720 32.36 4.61 19.19
N ASP A 721 32.24 3.39 18.66
CA ASP A 721 33.38 2.59 18.26
C ASP A 721 33.98 3.15 16.96
N GLU A 722 35.13 3.81 17.06
CA GLU A 722 35.86 4.38 15.93
C GLU A 722 36.17 3.35 14.82
N ALA A 723 36.28 2.06 15.15
CA ALA A 723 36.53 0.98 14.20
C ALA A 723 35.27 0.51 13.44
N SER A 724 34.09 1.01 13.83
CA SER A 724 32.79 0.70 13.20
C SER A 724 32.29 1.81 12.28
N VAL A 725 33.09 2.85 12.05
CA VAL A 725 32.69 4.03 11.26
C VAL A 725 33.70 4.29 10.14
N ARG A 726 33.21 4.51 8.92
CA ARG A 726 34.03 5.04 7.82
C ARG A 726 34.07 6.55 7.90
N TRP A 727 35.22 7.07 8.31
CA TRP A 727 35.42 8.49 8.60
C TRP A 727 35.99 9.26 7.42
N TRP A 728 35.34 10.37 7.08
CA TRP A 728 35.89 11.41 6.22
C TRP A 728 36.14 12.67 7.04
N GLY A 729 37.34 12.75 7.60
CA GLY A 729 37.72 13.79 8.57
C GLY A 729 36.91 13.70 9.87
N ASN A 730 35.85 14.50 9.97
CA ASN A 730 34.97 14.60 11.14
C ASN A 730 33.49 14.32 10.82
N ILE A 731 33.18 13.91 9.61
CA ILE A 731 31.90 13.27 9.29
C ILE A 731 32.17 11.80 8.99
N GLY A 732 31.22 10.93 9.30
CA GLY A 732 31.38 9.50 9.14
C GLY A 732 30.06 8.83 8.80
N TYR A 733 30.18 7.66 8.21
CA TYR A 733 29.07 6.80 7.86
C TYR A 733 29.25 5.47 8.58
N MET A 734 28.21 5.04 9.30
CA MET A 734 28.28 3.90 10.21
C MET A 734 27.74 2.63 9.54
N ARG A 735 26.44 2.61 9.22
CA ARG A 735 25.73 1.43 8.72
C ARG A 735 25.10 1.69 7.34
N PRO A 736 25.42 0.89 6.30
CA PRO A 736 24.77 1.03 5.01
C PRO A 736 23.45 0.27 5.00
N MET A 737 22.34 0.97 4.84
CA MET A 737 21.08 0.34 4.40
C MET A 737 20.83 0.71 2.94
N ARG A 738 20.08 -0.11 2.19
CA ARG A 738 19.90 0.11 0.74
C ARG A 738 19.36 1.50 0.39
N SER A 739 18.45 2.05 1.17
CA SER A 739 17.82 3.37 0.94
C SER A 739 18.10 4.42 2.02
N GLN A 740 18.59 4.00 3.19
CA GLN A 740 18.85 4.86 4.34
C GLN A 740 20.28 4.65 4.86
N VAL A 741 20.79 5.61 5.63
CA VAL A 741 22.13 5.54 6.20
C VAL A 741 22.16 6.23 7.56
N ASP A 742 22.91 5.64 8.48
CA ASP A 742 23.23 6.27 9.76
C ASP A 742 24.57 7.01 9.64
N LEU A 743 24.56 8.28 10.02
CA LEU A 743 25.65 9.22 9.84
C LEU A 743 26.11 9.76 11.18
N VAL A 744 27.39 10.09 11.29
CA VAL A 744 27.95 10.78 12.46
C VAL A 744 28.65 12.05 12.03
N TYR A 745 28.51 13.10 12.83
CA TYR A 745 29.24 14.34 12.73
C TYR A 745 29.89 14.68 14.07
N ARG A 746 31.21 14.87 14.08
CA ARG A 746 31.96 15.39 15.23
C ARG A 746 32.22 16.86 15.04
N ASP A 747 31.69 17.69 15.93
CA ASP A 747 31.80 19.15 15.84
C ASP A 747 33.15 19.70 16.31
N GLU A 748 33.33 21.03 16.25
CA GLU A 748 34.56 21.69 16.73
C GLU A 748 34.79 21.62 18.25
N ASP A 749 33.77 21.21 19.00
CA ASP A 749 33.78 21.04 20.45
C ASP A 749 33.92 19.55 20.82
N GLY A 750 34.13 18.67 19.82
CA GLY A 750 34.34 17.24 20.03
C GLY A 750 33.06 16.47 20.37
N VAL A 751 31.89 17.09 20.20
CA VAL A 751 30.59 16.47 20.44
C VAL A 751 30.20 15.65 19.21
N ASP A 752 29.81 14.40 19.46
CA ASP A 752 29.31 13.49 18.44
C ASP A 752 27.80 13.66 18.25
N HIS A 753 27.40 14.02 17.04
CA HIS A 753 26.02 14.11 16.58
C HIS A 753 25.72 12.93 15.67
N ILE A 754 24.81 12.06 16.08
CA ILE A 754 24.41 10.89 15.30
C ILE A 754 23.06 11.15 14.63
N TYR A 755 23.01 10.96 13.32
CA TYR A 755 21.83 11.13 12.48
C TYR A 755 21.37 9.76 12.00
N TYR A 756 20.21 9.32 12.48
CA TYR A 756 19.63 8.03 12.16
C TYR A 756 18.68 8.10 10.97
N ALA A 757 18.67 7.04 10.16
CA ALA A 757 17.72 6.84 9.07
C ALA A 757 17.69 7.98 8.03
N ALA A 758 18.84 8.57 7.71
CA ALA A 758 18.95 9.59 6.67
C ALA A 758 18.76 8.96 5.28
N ARG A 759 17.87 9.49 4.43
CA ARG A 759 17.61 8.94 3.09
C ARG A 759 18.77 9.22 2.13
N ARG A 760 19.36 8.17 1.55
CA ARG A 760 20.54 8.26 0.68
C ARG A 760 20.34 9.19 -0.52
N GLU A 761 19.18 9.12 -1.16
CA GLU A 761 18.85 9.92 -2.35
C GLU A 761 18.66 11.42 -2.07
N GLU A 762 18.36 11.77 -0.82
CA GLU A 762 18.15 13.15 -0.38
C GLU A 762 19.41 13.78 0.25
N LEU A 763 20.50 13.02 0.40
CA LEU A 763 21.77 13.56 0.88
C LEU A 763 22.38 14.47 -0.18
N GLU A 764 22.87 15.63 0.26
CA GLU A 764 23.47 16.66 -0.58
C GLU A 764 24.82 17.11 -0.02
N ASN A 765 25.62 17.77 -0.86
CA ASN A 765 26.90 18.38 -0.49
C ASN A 765 27.88 17.34 0.10
N GLU A 766 28.57 17.70 1.19
CA GLU A 766 29.56 16.85 1.84
C GLU A 766 29.00 15.47 2.30
N TRP A 767 27.70 15.34 2.54
CA TRP A 767 27.10 14.06 2.91
C TRP A 767 26.93 13.10 1.74
N ARG A 768 26.75 13.62 0.52
CA ARG A 768 26.72 12.80 -0.70
C ARG A 768 28.12 12.37 -1.07
N GLU A 769 29.07 13.31 -1.06
CA GLU A 769 30.49 13.02 -1.32
C GLU A 769 31.06 12.00 -0.33
N LEU A 770 30.63 12.04 0.93
CA LEU A 770 30.98 11.03 1.93
C LEU A 770 30.63 9.61 1.47
N LEU A 771 29.45 9.40 0.87
CA LEU A 771 29.04 8.08 0.40
C LEU A 771 29.78 7.68 -0.88
N GLU A 772 29.98 8.63 -1.81
CA GLU A 772 30.71 8.39 -3.07
C GLU A 772 32.15 7.92 -2.85
N LEU A 773 32.78 8.31 -1.73
CA LEU A 773 34.16 7.91 -1.38
C LEU A 773 34.32 6.40 -1.11
N TRP A 774 33.23 5.68 -0.90
CA TRP A 774 33.22 4.25 -0.64
C TRP A 774 32.10 3.52 -1.43
N ASP A 775 31.65 4.09 -2.57
CA ASP A 775 30.55 3.56 -3.42
C ASP A 775 30.97 2.33 -4.27
N ASP A 776 32.25 1.94 -4.23
CA ASP A 776 32.82 0.81 -4.97
C ASP A 776 32.68 -0.56 -4.23
N GLU A 777 31.88 -0.65 -3.16
CA GLU A 777 31.62 -1.90 -2.39
C GLU A 777 30.15 -2.23 -2.14
#